data_AF-A0A6A1W407-F1
#
_entry.id   AF-A0A6A1W407-F1
#
_cell.length_a   1.000
_cell.length_b   1.000
_cell.length_c   1.000
_cell.angle_alpha   90.00
_cell.angle_beta   90.00
_cell.angle_gamma   90.00
#
_symmetry.space_group_name_H-M   'P 1'
#
loop_
_entity.id
_entity.type
_entity.pdbx_description
1 polymer ?
#
loop_
_entity_poly.entity_id
_entity_poly.type
_entity_poly.pdbx_seq_one_letter_code
_entity_poly.pdbx_strand_id
1 'polypeptide(L)'
;MDSYSRTRILLLVFSLALLRFGNGQEAPPLVPAIITFGDSVVDVGNNDHLATIYKANYPPYGRDFVNQQPTGRFCNGKLATDLIAETLGFKTYAPAYLSRQASGKHLLIGVNFASAASGYDEKSAVTHYWISKQMNSLVQHAIPLSQQLEYYKEYQTKLTKVAGRKKAASIIKDAIYILSAGGSDFLLNYYVNRSISKVYTPDEYSSFLIGEFSNFVKHRLWATSKYKLYAADNGSKLRSRRNFTDGGVSKSISSGLRTGNQQNVWYLRSFPQGVRNCYTINITEGTQYLIRTIFLYGNYDGGSNFPQFDLYLGANMWTQSKSGMHPLLSSRSSYRWHPELYTCLSCKHGPRDTIRISNRVEGLLKNTTYNQIIWIIGTCFLDVDVGSITNQSYGYGYDVYDRLWSPSNFDKWDVLSTSLTLNSQTDDDFHPPSVVMSSAATPTNTSAPLEFHWNPDDPTTSYYIYMHFAEVVKLKANQSRSFNISVNGKFLYGPVVPAYFSVSTVYSTSAISGGDQILFSLTQTERSTLPPIVNALEVFSVKYLSQSESNQPDADAITKVKSTYGIKRNWQGDPCAPEAYSWEGLNCSYDRFNPPRVISLNLSSSGLTGEISTALSNLVLLQYLNLERNQLTGSVPAGLIARASNGSLSLSVGGEENEARLKVNIFISKVKSLMRVHHRNLTALVGYCYEGKFMGLVYEYMANKDLQAHLSGKNPNVLSWEERLRIVADAAQGLEYMHCSCREPIVHRDIKPANILLNENFQAKLADFGLSRIFPTEGNSHVTTVVAGTPGYLDPEYSTTSCLTEKSDVYSFGVVILVTITGRPAIESHEHVSHWVSSMLAKGNIKNIVDPRLRGHFDVNSAWRAVEIAMACVSPTFSERPTMTQVVAELKECSASDQLSRSNEGAGPRERTKEFS
;
A
#
# COMPACT_ATOMS: atom_id res chain seq x y z
N MET A 1 -31.38 -52.99 3.99
CA MET A 1 -32.71 -52.69 3.38
C MET A 1 -33.42 -51.64 4.24
N ASP A 2 -32.76 -50.56 4.64
CA ASP A 2 -32.25 -49.39 3.91
C ASP A 2 -33.21 -48.20 3.96
N SER A 3 -33.12 -47.55 5.12
CA SER A 3 -33.39 -46.14 5.37
C SER A 3 -32.69 -45.19 4.38
N TYR A 4 -31.82 -45.70 3.49
CA TYR A 4 -31.15 -44.97 2.42
C TYR A 4 -32.05 -44.62 1.22
N SER A 5 -33.19 -45.30 1.04
CA SER A 5 -34.07 -45.06 -0.12
C SER A 5 -35.03 -43.86 0.07
N ARG A 6 -35.45 -43.56 1.31
CA ARG A 6 -36.36 -42.44 1.59
C ARG A 6 -35.67 -41.07 1.55
N THR A 7 -34.39 -40.99 1.90
CA THR A 7 -33.64 -39.72 1.88
C THR A 7 -33.35 -39.25 0.46
N ARG A 8 -33.16 -40.16 -0.51
CA ARG A 8 -32.93 -39.78 -1.91
C ARG A 8 -34.19 -39.28 -2.62
N ILE A 9 -35.37 -39.80 -2.30
CA ILE A 9 -36.63 -39.31 -2.89
C ILE A 9 -37.04 -37.96 -2.28
N LEU A 10 -36.82 -37.75 -0.98
CA LEU A 10 -37.02 -36.43 -0.35
C LEU A 10 -35.99 -35.38 -0.82
N LEU A 11 -34.73 -35.76 -1.04
CA LEU A 11 -33.72 -34.85 -1.60
C LEU A 11 -33.97 -34.55 -3.09
N LEU A 12 -34.48 -35.48 -3.90
CA LEU A 12 -34.88 -35.23 -5.29
C LEU A 12 -36.13 -34.33 -5.39
N VAL A 13 -37.10 -34.49 -4.49
CA VAL A 13 -38.29 -33.62 -4.46
C VAL A 13 -37.95 -32.24 -3.87
N PHE A 14 -37.02 -32.13 -2.91
CA PHE A 14 -36.54 -30.81 -2.44
C PHE A 14 -35.62 -30.11 -3.46
N SER A 15 -34.83 -30.85 -4.24
CA SER A 15 -34.01 -30.26 -5.31
C SER A 15 -34.80 -29.92 -6.59
N LEU A 16 -35.93 -30.59 -6.85
CA LEU A 16 -36.88 -30.18 -7.91
C LEU A 16 -37.91 -29.13 -7.44
N ALA A 17 -38.19 -29.01 -6.14
CA ALA A 17 -38.98 -27.90 -5.58
C ALA A 17 -38.15 -26.61 -5.41
N LEU A 18 -36.83 -26.71 -5.19
CA LEU A 18 -35.90 -25.57 -5.27
C LEU A 18 -35.57 -25.15 -6.72
N LEU A 19 -36.04 -25.89 -7.73
CA LEU A 19 -35.96 -25.51 -9.14
C LEU A 19 -37.31 -25.06 -9.74
N ARG A 20 -38.39 -24.98 -8.94
CA ARG A 20 -39.69 -24.42 -9.39
C ARG A 20 -40.39 -23.45 -8.44
N PHE A 21 -39.71 -23.00 -7.38
CA PHE A 21 -40.03 -21.74 -6.68
C PHE A 21 -38.77 -20.89 -6.43
N GLY A 22 -37.78 -21.00 -7.32
CA GLY A 22 -36.93 -19.86 -7.62
C GLY A 22 -37.78 -18.82 -8.33
N ASN A 23 -38.58 -18.05 -7.57
CA ASN A 23 -38.91 -16.71 -8.03
C ASN A 23 -37.55 -16.04 -8.19
N GLY A 24 -37.07 -15.94 -9.42
CA GLY A 24 -35.90 -15.15 -9.78
C GLY A 24 -36.19 -13.72 -9.36
N GLN A 25 -35.86 -13.38 -8.12
CA GLN A 25 -35.67 -12.01 -7.72
C GLN A 25 -34.32 -11.61 -8.31
N GLU A 26 -34.41 -11.23 -9.58
CA GLU A 26 -33.33 -10.70 -10.37
C GLU A 26 -32.69 -9.53 -9.63
N ALA A 27 -31.37 -9.49 -9.63
CA ALA A 27 -30.62 -8.46 -8.94
C ALA A 27 -31.13 -7.08 -9.39
N PRO A 28 -31.49 -6.18 -8.45
CA PRO A 28 -31.93 -4.84 -8.81
C PRO A 28 -30.80 -4.08 -9.51
N PRO A 29 -31.13 -3.15 -10.42
CA PRO A 29 -30.12 -2.36 -11.12
C PRO A 29 -29.22 -1.61 -10.12
N LEU A 30 -27.94 -1.47 -10.46
CA LEU A 30 -26.91 -0.86 -9.60
C LEU A 30 -27.19 0.60 -9.25
N VAL A 31 -28.02 1.27 -10.06
CA VAL A 31 -28.56 2.61 -9.80
C VAL A 31 -30.06 2.62 -10.06
N PRO A 32 -30.83 3.48 -9.38
CA PRO A 32 -32.28 3.47 -9.50
C PRO A 32 -32.81 4.01 -10.84
N ALA A 33 -32.09 4.91 -11.51
CA ALA A 33 -32.53 5.54 -12.75
C ALA A 33 -31.38 6.05 -13.63
N ILE A 34 -31.63 6.16 -14.92
CA ILE A 34 -30.74 6.79 -15.91
C ILE A 34 -31.47 7.97 -16.56
N ILE A 35 -30.88 9.15 -16.45
CA ILE A 35 -31.43 10.41 -16.97
C ILE A 35 -30.49 10.94 -18.04
N THR A 36 -31.02 11.14 -19.24
CA THR A 36 -30.20 11.46 -20.42
C THR A 36 -30.59 12.82 -21.00
N PHE A 37 -29.58 13.60 -21.35
CA PHE A 37 -29.68 14.88 -22.05
C PHE A 37 -28.74 14.86 -23.26
N GLY A 38 -29.00 15.69 -24.25
CA GLY A 38 -28.05 15.88 -25.33
C GLY A 38 -28.59 15.81 -26.75
N ASP A 39 -27.70 15.35 -27.64
CA ASP A 39 -27.83 15.29 -29.09
C ASP A 39 -28.16 13.89 -29.61
N SER A 40 -28.05 13.71 -30.93
CA SER A 40 -28.41 12.48 -31.64
C SER A 40 -27.63 11.23 -31.22
N VAL A 41 -26.47 11.37 -30.55
CA VAL A 41 -25.68 10.24 -30.05
C VAL A 41 -26.39 9.51 -28.91
N VAL A 42 -27.27 10.22 -28.20
CA VAL A 42 -28.00 9.70 -27.05
C VAL A 42 -29.51 9.88 -27.20
N ASP A 43 -29.99 10.36 -28.35
CA ASP A 43 -31.42 10.48 -28.66
C ASP A 43 -32.06 9.11 -28.85
N VAL A 44 -33.13 8.85 -28.10
CA VAL A 44 -33.89 7.59 -28.13
C VAL A 44 -35.30 7.76 -28.69
N GLY A 45 -35.58 8.85 -29.41
CA GLY A 45 -36.82 9.02 -30.17
C GLY A 45 -37.66 10.23 -29.80
N ASN A 46 -37.13 11.25 -29.11
CA ASN A 46 -37.92 12.46 -28.86
C ASN A 46 -38.29 13.18 -30.17
N ASN A 47 -37.42 13.10 -31.18
CA ASN A 47 -37.60 13.75 -32.47
C ASN A 47 -38.81 13.24 -33.28
N ASP A 48 -39.23 11.99 -33.09
CA ASP A 48 -40.42 11.44 -33.76
C ASP A 48 -41.72 12.15 -33.33
N HIS A 49 -41.70 12.74 -32.13
CA HIS A 49 -42.81 13.48 -31.54
C HIS A 49 -42.77 14.99 -31.82
N LEU A 50 -41.75 15.47 -32.53
CA LEU A 50 -41.64 16.87 -32.95
C LEU A 50 -42.21 17.08 -34.36
N ALA A 51 -42.59 18.31 -34.67
CA ALA A 51 -42.88 18.75 -36.02
C ALA A 51 -41.56 19.04 -36.77
N THR A 52 -40.84 17.98 -37.12
CA THR A 52 -39.52 17.97 -37.78
C THR A 52 -39.46 16.98 -38.93
N ILE A 53 -38.59 17.24 -39.92
CA ILE A 53 -38.27 16.27 -41.00
C ILE A 53 -37.23 15.23 -40.56
N TYR A 54 -36.54 15.48 -39.45
CA TYR A 54 -35.55 14.59 -38.86
C TYR A 54 -36.26 13.59 -37.94
N LYS A 55 -37.00 12.64 -38.53
CA LYS A 55 -37.62 11.52 -37.81
C LYS A 55 -36.89 10.22 -38.16
N ALA A 56 -36.78 9.31 -37.21
CA ALA A 56 -36.15 8.01 -37.41
C ALA A 56 -37.15 6.87 -37.13
N ASN A 57 -38.37 7.06 -37.62
CA ASN A 57 -39.51 6.16 -37.49
C ASN A 57 -39.72 5.23 -38.71
N TYR A 58 -38.67 4.99 -39.50
CA TYR A 58 -38.69 4.15 -40.71
C TYR A 58 -37.38 3.36 -40.88
N PRO A 59 -37.37 2.23 -41.64
CA PRO A 59 -36.14 1.46 -41.90
C PRO A 59 -35.07 2.28 -42.65
N PRO A 60 -33.75 2.10 -42.39
CA PRO A 60 -33.14 1.01 -41.63
C PRO A 60 -33.05 1.26 -40.12
N TYR A 61 -33.60 2.36 -39.59
CA TYR A 61 -33.49 2.70 -38.18
C TYR A 61 -34.22 1.66 -37.32
N GLY A 62 -33.48 0.97 -36.45
CA GLY A 62 -33.99 -0.08 -35.57
C GLY A 62 -34.34 -1.43 -36.18
N ARG A 63 -33.97 -1.66 -37.45
CA ARG A 63 -34.16 -2.94 -38.15
C ARG A 63 -33.45 -4.12 -37.47
N ASP A 64 -32.30 -3.88 -36.85
CA ASP A 64 -31.48 -4.95 -36.26
C ASP A 64 -31.75 -5.12 -34.73
N PHE A 65 -32.76 -4.43 -34.18
CA PHE A 65 -33.22 -4.65 -32.80
C PHE A 65 -34.09 -5.91 -32.67
N VAL A 66 -34.19 -6.43 -31.44
CA VAL A 66 -34.93 -7.68 -31.12
C VAL A 66 -36.40 -7.64 -31.57
N ASN A 67 -37.03 -6.46 -31.57
CA ASN A 67 -38.40 -6.26 -32.04
C ASN A 67 -38.51 -5.76 -33.49
N GLN A 68 -37.38 -5.49 -34.17
CA GLN A 68 -37.28 -4.98 -35.54
C GLN A 68 -38.12 -3.72 -35.83
N GLN A 69 -38.44 -2.92 -34.81
CA GLN A 69 -39.23 -1.70 -34.97
C GLN A 69 -38.35 -0.45 -34.94
N PRO A 70 -38.67 0.57 -35.75
CA PRO A 70 -38.06 1.88 -35.61
C PRO A 70 -38.29 2.45 -34.21
N THR A 71 -37.20 2.88 -33.59
CA THR A 71 -37.18 3.39 -32.21
C THR A 71 -37.07 4.91 -32.14
N GLY A 72 -37.05 5.60 -33.29
CA GLY A 72 -36.78 7.03 -33.36
C GLY A 72 -35.30 7.38 -33.20
N ARG A 73 -34.41 6.40 -33.34
CA ARG A 73 -32.95 6.53 -33.20
C ARG A 73 -32.28 6.61 -34.57
N PHE A 74 -31.37 7.55 -34.77
CA PHE A 74 -30.59 7.69 -36.03
C PHE A 74 -29.47 6.64 -36.19
N CYS A 75 -29.69 5.42 -35.70
CA CYS A 75 -28.76 4.30 -35.81
C CYS A 75 -29.52 2.97 -35.90
N ASN A 76 -28.86 1.95 -36.46
CA ASN A 76 -29.39 0.58 -36.51
C ASN A 76 -28.81 -0.33 -35.41
N GLY A 77 -28.00 0.23 -34.49
CA GLY A 77 -27.37 -0.49 -33.37
C GLY A 77 -27.67 0.13 -32.01
N LYS A 78 -27.14 -0.47 -30.94
CA LYS A 78 -27.25 0.05 -29.56
C LYS A 78 -26.45 1.35 -29.39
N LEU A 79 -27.03 2.33 -28.70
CA LEU A 79 -26.36 3.57 -28.29
C LEU A 79 -25.55 3.35 -27.00
N ALA A 80 -24.65 4.28 -26.71
CA ALA A 80 -23.88 4.27 -25.46
C ALA A 80 -24.80 4.19 -24.22
N THR A 81 -25.96 4.86 -24.26
CA THR A 81 -26.97 4.82 -23.19
C THR A 81 -27.56 3.43 -22.98
N ASP A 82 -27.71 2.63 -24.04
CA ASP A 82 -28.27 1.28 -23.94
C ASP A 82 -27.25 0.32 -23.34
N LEU A 83 -26.00 0.39 -23.79
CA LEU A 83 -24.90 -0.41 -23.26
C LEU A 83 -24.67 -0.10 -21.77
N ILE A 84 -24.73 1.18 -21.39
CA ILE A 84 -24.64 1.63 -19.99
C ILE A 84 -25.82 1.04 -19.19
N ALA A 85 -27.05 1.13 -19.70
CA ALA A 85 -28.22 0.57 -19.03
C ALA A 85 -28.12 -0.95 -18.81
N GLU A 86 -27.73 -1.71 -19.83
CA GLU A 86 -27.54 -3.17 -19.72
C GLU A 86 -26.46 -3.54 -18.71
N THR A 87 -25.32 -2.85 -18.76
CA THR A 87 -24.19 -3.06 -17.82
C THR A 87 -24.60 -2.80 -16.37
N LEU A 88 -25.53 -1.86 -16.16
CA LEU A 88 -26.04 -1.50 -14.84
C LEU A 88 -27.21 -2.38 -14.39
N GLY A 89 -27.59 -3.39 -15.17
CA GLY A 89 -28.64 -4.34 -14.84
C GLY A 89 -30.06 -3.87 -15.18
N PHE A 90 -30.23 -2.83 -16.01
CA PHE A 90 -31.55 -2.45 -16.49
C PHE A 90 -32.02 -3.41 -17.59
N LYS A 91 -33.29 -3.82 -17.49
CA LYS A 91 -33.96 -4.70 -18.45
C LYS A 91 -34.74 -3.95 -19.54
N THR A 92 -34.99 -2.67 -19.28
CA THR A 92 -35.75 -1.77 -20.13
C THR A 92 -35.07 -0.41 -20.11
N TYR A 93 -35.11 0.29 -21.23
CA TYR A 93 -34.45 1.58 -21.37
C TYR A 93 -35.36 2.72 -20.90
N ALA A 94 -34.73 3.82 -20.46
CA ALA A 94 -35.43 5.04 -20.15
C ALA A 94 -36.20 5.54 -21.39
N PRO A 95 -37.52 5.80 -21.29
CA PRO A 95 -38.30 6.24 -22.43
C PRO A 95 -37.94 7.67 -22.86
N ALA A 96 -38.15 7.98 -24.14
CA ALA A 96 -38.14 9.35 -24.64
C ALA A 96 -39.22 10.17 -23.92
N TYR A 97 -38.86 11.35 -23.40
CA TYR A 97 -39.75 12.19 -22.60
C TYR A 97 -41.07 12.54 -23.28
N LEU A 98 -41.03 12.80 -24.60
CA LEU A 98 -42.22 13.16 -25.38
C LEU A 98 -43.09 11.94 -25.76
N SER A 99 -42.61 10.72 -25.51
CA SER A 99 -43.37 9.50 -25.76
C SER A 99 -44.46 9.29 -24.71
N ARG A 100 -45.58 8.69 -25.11
CA ARG A 100 -46.63 8.24 -24.18
C ARG A 100 -46.11 7.24 -23.13
N GLN A 101 -44.99 6.56 -23.42
CA GLN A 101 -44.32 5.63 -22.51
C GLN A 101 -43.62 6.32 -21.33
N ALA A 102 -43.32 7.63 -21.40
CA ALA A 102 -42.78 8.42 -20.29
C ALA A 102 -43.86 8.79 -19.26
N SER A 103 -44.56 7.78 -18.73
CA SER A 103 -45.63 7.94 -17.76
C SER A 103 -45.68 6.79 -16.75
N GLY A 104 -46.35 7.02 -15.62
CA GLY A 104 -46.54 6.01 -14.58
C GLY A 104 -45.22 5.42 -14.05
N LYS A 105 -45.18 4.09 -13.87
CA LYS A 105 -44.02 3.39 -13.29
C LYS A 105 -42.76 3.44 -14.16
N HIS A 106 -42.87 3.73 -15.46
CA HIS A 106 -41.71 3.88 -16.34
C HIS A 106 -40.86 5.10 -16.00
N LEU A 107 -41.40 6.10 -15.29
CA LEU A 107 -40.62 7.24 -14.81
C LEU A 107 -39.61 6.85 -13.73
N LEU A 108 -39.77 5.69 -13.08
CA LEU A 108 -38.92 5.23 -11.98
C LEU A 108 -37.53 4.80 -12.44
N ILE A 109 -37.38 4.36 -13.69
CA ILE A 109 -36.10 3.95 -14.29
C ILE A 109 -35.35 5.10 -14.97
N GLY A 110 -35.93 6.31 -14.93
CA GLY A 110 -35.37 7.51 -15.55
C GLY A 110 -36.02 7.86 -16.89
N VAL A 111 -35.53 8.91 -17.55
CA VAL A 111 -36.11 9.51 -18.76
C VAL A 111 -35.01 10.07 -19.65
N ASN A 112 -35.21 9.99 -20.96
CA ASN A 112 -34.34 10.61 -21.94
C ASN A 112 -34.95 11.89 -22.54
N PHE A 113 -34.25 13.01 -22.40
CA PHE A 113 -34.61 14.33 -22.91
C PHE A 113 -33.83 14.73 -24.18
N ALA A 114 -32.86 13.93 -24.61
CA ALA A 114 -32.00 14.23 -25.74
C ALA A 114 -32.79 14.34 -27.05
N SER A 115 -32.26 15.11 -27.99
CA SER A 115 -32.89 15.42 -29.27
C SER A 115 -31.83 15.63 -30.34
N ALA A 116 -32.01 15.05 -31.52
CA ALA A 116 -31.07 15.23 -32.62
C ALA A 116 -30.88 16.72 -32.97
N ALA A 117 -29.64 17.09 -33.30
CA ALA A 117 -29.19 18.47 -33.55
C ALA A 117 -29.17 19.43 -32.33
N SER A 118 -29.37 18.91 -31.11
CA SER A 118 -29.09 19.69 -29.89
C SER A 118 -27.59 19.96 -29.73
N GLY A 119 -27.24 21.12 -29.15
CA GLY A 119 -25.88 21.60 -28.96
C GLY A 119 -25.77 22.53 -27.74
N TYR A 120 -24.54 22.96 -27.42
CA TYR A 120 -24.28 23.92 -26.35
C TYR A 120 -24.66 25.35 -26.75
N ASP A 121 -24.53 25.73 -28.02
CA ASP A 121 -25.15 26.94 -28.52
C ASP A 121 -26.65 26.67 -28.70
N GLU A 122 -27.49 27.39 -27.97
CA GLU A 122 -28.95 27.28 -28.11
C GLU A 122 -29.41 27.55 -29.55
N LYS A 123 -28.63 28.35 -30.31
CA LYS A 123 -28.90 28.59 -31.72
C LYS A 123 -28.71 27.35 -32.57
N SER A 124 -27.91 26.37 -32.17
CA SER A 124 -27.74 25.11 -32.93
C SER A 124 -29.07 24.37 -33.13
N ALA A 125 -29.97 24.43 -32.14
CA ALA A 125 -31.32 23.88 -32.26
C ALA A 125 -32.29 24.77 -33.06
N VAL A 126 -31.93 26.03 -33.32
CA VAL A 126 -32.78 27.10 -33.88
C VAL A 126 -32.32 27.56 -35.27
N THR A 127 -31.07 27.33 -35.69
CA THR A 127 -30.45 27.94 -36.89
C THR A 127 -31.15 27.60 -38.20
N HIS A 128 -31.95 26.52 -38.26
CA HIS A 128 -32.80 26.24 -39.41
C HIS A 128 -34.11 27.06 -39.48
N TYR A 129 -34.43 27.90 -38.50
CA TYR A 129 -35.57 28.83 -38.57
C TYR A 129 -35.43 29.83 -39.73
N TRP A 130 -34.20 30.27 -40.06
CA TRP A 130 -33.95 31.19 -41.17
C TRP A 130 -33.94 30.48 -42.53
N ILE A 131 -33.47 29.23 -42.58
CA ILE A 131 -33.52 28.39 -43.79
C ILE A 131 -34.97 27.94 -44.08
N SER A 132 -35.75 27.63 -43.04
CA SER A 132 -37.16 27.23 -43.18
C SER A 132 -38.08 28.38 -43.57
N LYS A 133 -37.72 29.63 -43.23
CA LYS A 133 -38.41 30.85 -43.70
C LYS A 133 -38.28 31.05 -45.21
N GLN A 134 -37.18 30.59 -45.81
CA GLN A 134 -36.97 30.60 -47.27
C GLN A 134 -37.68 29.42 -47.97
N MET A 135 -38.02 28.36 -47.23
CA MET A 135 -38.73 27.16 -47.70
C MET A 135 -40.22 27.10 -47.27
N ASN A 136 -40.77 28.18 -46.72
CA ASN A 136 -42.17 28.29 -46.30
C ASN A 136 -42.66 27.17 -45.35
N SER A 137 -41.80 26.70 -44.42
CA SER A 137 -42.19 25.69 -43.43
C SER A 137 -41.89 26.13 -41.99
N LEU A 138 -42.90 26.01 -41.12
CA LEU A 138 -42.81 26.24 -39.68
C LEU A 138 -42.38 24.93 -39.00
N VAL A 139 -41.07 24.68 -38.94
CA VAL A 139 -40.53 23.40 -38.44
C VAL A 139 -39.63 23.66 -37.24
N GLN A 140 -40.00 23.14 -36.07
CA GLN A 140 -39.13 23.09 -34.89
C GLN A 140 -38.12 21.95 -35.11
N HIS A 141 -36.83 22.30 -35.21
CA HIS A 141 -35.81 21.37 -35.68
C HIS A 141 -35.35 20.39 -34.58
N ALA A 142 -35.20 20.86 -33.35
CA ALA A 142 -34.65 20.12 -32.21
C ALA A 142 -35.08 20.71 -30.86
N ILE A 143 -34.91 19.95 -29.77
CA ILE A 143 -35.11 20.42 -28.40
C ILE A 143 -33.77 20.98 -27.86
N PRO A 144 -33.61 22.31 -27.68
CA PRO A 144 -32.39 22.87 -27.14
C PRO A 144 -32.14 22.38 -25.71
N LEU A 145 -30.88 22.30 -25.29
CA LEU A 145 -30.51 21.86 -23.93
C LEU A 145 -31.24 22.62 -22.81
N SER A 146 -31.56 23.91 -23.01
CA SER A 146 -32.37 24.70 -22.09
C SER A 146 -33.79 24.16 -21.92
N GLN A 147 -34.45 23.81 -23.03
CA GLN A 147 -35.79 23.21 -23.02
C GLN A 147 -35.77 21.80 -22.43
N GLN A 148 -34.71 21.02 -22.69
CA GLN A 148 -34.53 19.70 -22.05
C GLN A 148 -34.48 19.81 -20.52
N LEU A 149 -33.91 20.88 -19.98
CA LEU A 149 -33.89 21.13 -18.53
C LEU A 149 -35.26 21.52 -17.96
N GLU A 150 -36.08 22.26 -18.71
CA GLU A 150 -37.45 22.53 -18.27
C GLU A 150 -38.27 21.25 -18.21
N TYR A 151 -38.10 20.35 -19.19
CA TYR A 151 -38.69 19.01 -19.15
C TYR A 151 -38.19 18.18 -17.98
N TYR A 152 -36.92 18.33 -17.60
CA TYR A 152 -36.40 17.69 -16.40
C TYR A 152 -37.07 18.20 -15.11
N LYS A 153 -37.28 19.51 -14.96
CA LYS A 153 -38.02 20.07 -13.80
C LYS A 153 -39.46 19.54 -13.75
N GLU A 154 -40.11 19.45 -14.90
CA GLU A 154 -41.45 18.87 -15.02
C GLU A 154 -41.43 17.37 -14.65
N TYR A 155 -40.44 16.62 -15.12
CA TYR A 155 -40.22 15.22 -14.76
C TYR A 155 -40.05 15.03 -13.25
N GLN A 156 -39.28 15.87 -12.55
CA GLN A 156 -39.14 15.80 -11.10
C GLN A 156 -40.50 15.92 -10.39
N THR A 157 -41.38 16.77 -10.92
CA THR A 157 -42.76 16.93 -10.43
C THR A 157 -43.61 15.69 -10.72
N LYS A 158 -43.54 15.14 -11.94
CA LYS A 158 -44.23 13.90 -12.33
C LYS A 158 -43.76 12.69 -11.51
N LEU A 159 -42.45 12.55 -11.31
CA LEU A 159 -41.83 11.49 -10.51
C LEU A 159 -42.28 11.58 -9.05
N THR A 160 -42.38 12.79 -8.50
CA THR A 160 -42.88 13.01 -7.13
C THR A 160 -44.33 12.55 -6.99
N LYS A 161 -45.18 12.77 -8.00
CA LYS A 161 -46.56 12.28 -8.04
C LYS A 161 -46.65 10.75 -8.09
N VAL A 162 -45.71 10.08 -8.77
CA VAL A 162 -45.71 8.61 -8.94
C VAL A 162 -45.05 7.87 -7.76
N ALA A 163 -43.90 8.35 -7.29
CA ALA A 163 -43.06 7.65 -6.30
C ALA A 163 -43.21 8.19 -4.88
N GLY A 164 -43.81 9.37 -4.70
CA GLY A 164 -43.80 10.12 -3.45
C GLY A 164 -42.49 10.89 -3.24
N ARG A 165 -42.55 12.01 -2.50
CA ARG A 165 -41.46 12.98 -2.36
C ARG A 165 -40.12 12.39 -1.89
N LYS A 166 -40.16 11.49 -0.90
CA LYS A 166 -38.94 10.86 -0.35
C LYS A 166 -38.27 9.92 -1.35
N LYS A 167 -39.05 9.05 -2.01
CA LYS A 167 -38.52 8.09 -2.99
C LYS A 167 -38.07 8.77 -4.27
N ALA A 168 -38.82 9.76 -4.76
CA ALA A 168 -38.43 10.58 -5.91
C ALA A 168 -37.11 11.32 -5.65
N ALA A 169 -36.93 11.90 -4.45
CA ALA A 169 -35.68 12.54 -4.08
C ALA A 169 -34.49 11.55 -4.04
N SER A 170 -34.70 10.32 -3.55
CA SER A 170 -33.66 9.28 -3.58
C SER A 170 -33.32 8.85 -5.01
N ILE A 171 -34.33 8.62 -5.86
CA ILE A 171 -34.13 8.25 -7.27
C ILE A 171 -33.30 9.33 -7.98
N ILE A 172 -33.68 10.61 -7.83
CA ILE A 172 -32.95 11.74 -8.42
C ILE A 172 -31.52 11.83 -7.90
N LYS A 173 -31.34 11.65 -6.58
CA LYS A 173 -30.04 11.69 -5.86
C LYS A 173 -29.08 10.58 -6.26
N ASP A 174 -29.59 9.40 -6.57
CA ASP A 174 -28.77 8.23 -6.81
C ASP A 174 -28.76 7.83 -8.31
N ALA A 175 -29.46 8.58 -9.17
CA ALA A 175 -29.49 8.38 -10.62
C ALA A 175 -28.16 8.68 -11.30
N ILE A 176 -27.95 8.07 -12.47
CA ILE A 176 -26.88 8.41 -13.40
C ILE A 176 -27.40 9.42 -14.43
N TYR A 177 -26.61 10.46 -14.65
CA TYR A 177 -26.88 11.51 -15.62
C TYR A 177 -25.92 11.38 -16.80
N ILE A 178 -26.47 11.30 -18.02
CA ILE A 178 -25.71 11.22 -19.26
C ILE A 178 -25.97 12.49 -20.06
N LEU A 179 -24.91 13.13 -20.55
CA LEU A 179 -25.00 14.33 -21.38
C LEU A 179 -24.05 14.19 -22.58
N SER A 180 -24.59 14.32 -23.79
CA SER A 180 -23.82 14.38 -25.06
C SER A 180 -24.23 15.62 -25.85
N ALA A 181 -23.32 16.56 -26.09
CA ALA A 181 -23.59 17.73 -26.93
C ALA A 181 -22.26 18.32 -27.40
N GLY A 182 -22.29 19.23 -28.38
CA GLY A 182 -21.07 19.85 -28.94
C GLY A 182 -20.83 19.50 -30.41
N GLY A 183 -21.12 18.26 -30.82
CA GLY A 183 -20.91 17.81 -32.20
C GLY A 183 -21.76 18.58 -33.21
N SER A 184 -23.03 18.83 -32.86
CA SER A 184 -23.97 19.60 -33.67
C SER A 184 -23.59 21.08 -33.79
N ASP A 185 -22.87 21.64 -32.81
CA ASP A 185 -22.52 23.07 -32.81
C ASP A 185 -21.54 23.42 -33.93
N PHE A 186 -20.61 22.52 -34.24
CA PHE A 186 -19.73 22.70 -35.40
C PHE A 186 -20.37 22.21 -36.70
N LEU A 187 -20.85 20.96 -36.70
CA LEU A 187 -21.32 20.29 -37.92
C LEU A 187 -22.59 20.91 -38.50
N LEU A 188 -23.55 21.29 -37.65
CA LEU A 188 -24.88 21.74 -38.07
C LEU A 188 -25.10 23.24 -37.91
N ASN A 189 -24.24 23.93 -37.16
CA ASN A 189 -24.36 25.37 -36.90
C ASN A 189 -23.16 26.17 -37.46
N TYR A 190 -21.93 25.97 -36.97
CA TYR A 190 -20.76 26.77 -37.38
C TYR A 190 -20.43 26.68 -38.88
N TYR A 191 -20.31 25.45 -39.42
CA TYR A 191 -19.93 25.25 -40.83
C TYR A 191 -21.07 25.55 -41.81
N VAL A 192 -22.32 25.46 -41.34
CA VAL A 192 -23.51 25.69 -42.18
C VAL A 192 -23.93 27.16 -42.17
N ASN A 193 -23.78 27.86 -41.04
CA ASN A 193 -24.15 29.26 -40.89
C ASN A 193 -22.96 30.18 -41.20
N ARG A 194 -22.95 30.70 -42.43
CA ARG A 194 -21.92 31.63 -42.93
C ARG A 194 -21.82 32.94 -42.13
N SER A 195 -22.79 33.27 -41.29
CA SER A 195 -22.74 34.45 -40.42
C SER A 195 -21.92 34.20 -39.15
N ILE A 196 -21.90 32.96 -38.65
CA ILE A 196 -21.13 32.59 -37.43
C ILE A 196 -19.66 32.43 -37.79
N SER A 197 -19.34 31.71 -38.86
CA SER A 197 -17.96 31.54 -39.36
C SER A 197 -17.32 32.82 -39.91
N LYS A 198 -18.09 33.90 -40.11
CA LYS A 198 -17.58 35.24 -40.41
C LYS A 198 -17.25 36.07 -39.16
N VAL A 199 -17.83 35.73 -38.01
CA VAL A 199 -17.71 36.49 -36.77
C VAL A 199 -16.76 35.82 -35.79
N TYR A 200 -16.70 34.49 -35.80
CA TYR A 200 -15.81 33.70 -34.96
C TYR A 200 -14.91 32.85 -35.82
N THR A 201 -13.63 32.78 -35.46
CA THR A 201 -12.73 31.70 -35.88
C THR A 201 -13.13 30.38 -35.20
N PRO A 202 -12.65 29.22 -35.68
CA PRO A 202 -12.96 27.92 -35.04
C PRO A 202 -12.56 27.88 -33.56
N ASP A 203 -11.43 28.49 -33.21
CA ASP A 203 -10.91 28.53 -31.83
C ASP A 203 -11.73 29.47 -30.92
N GLU A 204 -12.18 30.61 -31.45
CA GLU A 204 -13.06 31.53 -30.71
C GLU A 204 -14.45 30.93 -30.49
N TYR A 205 -14.99 30.24 -31.49
CA TYR A 205 -16.28 29.55 -31.37
C TYR A 205 -16.18 28.36 -30.40
N SER A 206 -15.08 27.60 -30.44
CA SER A 206 -14.79 26.55 -29.44
C SER A 206 -14.75 27.14 -28.01
N SER A 207 -14.07 28.28 -27.84
CA SER A 207 -13.99 28.98 -26.55
C SER A 207 -15.36 29.46 -26.06
N PHE A 208 -16.21 29.96 -26.97
CA PHE A 208 -17.61 30.31 -26.68
C PHE A 208 -18.41 29.09 -26.21
N LEU A 209 -18.34 27.96 -26.92
CA LEU A 209 -19.03 26.72 -26.55
C LEU A 209 -18.56 26.16 -25.20
N ILE A 210 -17.27 26.27 -24.87
CA ILE A 210 -16.73 25.90 -23.55
C ILE A 210 -17.32 26.80 -22.46
N GLY A 211 -17.52 28.09 -22.74
CA GLY A 211 -18.20 29.05 -21.87
C GLY A 211 -19.66 28.65 -21.61
N GLU A 212 -20.41 28.36 -22.67
CA GLU A 212 -21.81 27.94 -22.58
C GLU A 212 -21.96 26.60 -21.87
N PHE A 213 -21.10 25.62 -22.16
CA PHE A 213 -21.04 24.36 -21.43
C PHE A 213 -20.76 24.58 -19.94
N SER A 214 -19.77 25.43 -19.62
CA SER A 214 -19.43 25.76 -18.23
C SER A 214 -20.57 26.45 -17.49
N ASN A 215 -21.35 27.30 -18.16
CA ASN A 215 -22.53 27.96 -17.61
C ASN A 215 -23.69 26.98 -17.40
N PHE A 216 -23.96 26.13 -18.39
CA PHE A 216 -24.96 25.07 -18.32
C PHE A 216 -24.70 24.14 -17.15
N VAL A 217 -23.44 23.73 -17.00
CA VAL A 217 -22.90 22.99 -15.87
C VAL A 217 -23.16 23.77 -14.57
N LYS A 218 -22.48 24.89 -14.35
CA LYS A 218 -22.46 25.57 -13.03
C LYS A 218 -23.83 26.07 -12.58
N HIS A 219 -24.65 26.58 -13.48
CA HIS A 219 -25.84 27.36 -13.12
C HIS A 219 -27.16 26.68 -13.45
N ARG A 220 -27.22 25.79 -14.45
CA ARG A 220 -28.50 25.22 -14.92
C ARG A 220 -28.70 23.75 -14.52
N LEU A 221 -27.63 22.95 -14.43
CA LEU A 221 -27.70 21.54 -13.99
C LEU A 221 -27.31 21.34 -12.51
N TRP A 222 -26.32 22.09 -11.99
CA TRP A 222 -25.76 21.89 -10.64
C TRP A 222 -26.52 22.56 -9.49
N ALA A 223 -27.57 23.33 -9.76
CA ALA A 223 -28.35 24.01 -8.73
C ALA A 223 -29.15 23.06 -7.81
N THR A 224 -29.22 21.75 -8.10
CA THR A 224 -30.11 20.83 -7.38
C THR A 224 -29.50 19.63 -6.65
N SER A 225 -28.29 19.10 -6.93
CA SER A 225 -27.55 18.19 -5.99
C SER A 225 -26.11 17.84 -6.44
N LYS A 226 -25.34 17.17 -5.57
CA LYS A 226 -23.94 16.74 -5.78
C LYS A 226 -23.85 15.53 -6.73
N TYR A 227 -23.30 15.69 -7.95
CA TYR A 227 -23.08 14.58 -8.89
C TYR A 227 -21.73 14.66 -9.64
N LYS A 228 -21.29 13.51 -10.19
CA LYS A 228 -20.06 13.31 -10.98
C LYS A 228 -20.37 13.31 -12.49
N LEU A 229 -19.54 13.98 -13.29
CA LEU A 229 -19.68 14.08 -14.74
C LEU A 229 -18.73 13.10 -15.46
N TYR A 230 -19.28 12.25 -16.35
CA TYR A 230 -18.53 11.60 -17.43
C TYR A 230 -18.87 12.33 -18.72
N ALA A 231 -17.85 12.83 -19.41
CA ALA A 231 -17.97 13.31 -20.79
C ALA A 231 -16.93 12.50 -21.57
N ALA A 232 -17.39 11.85 -22.63
CA ALA A 232 -16.53 11.26 -23.62
C ALA A 232 -16.14 12.40 -24.57
N ASP A 233 -14.97 12.96 -24.34
CA ASP A 233 -14.32 13.79 -25.34
C ASP A 233 -12.83 13.45 -25.30
N ASN A 234 -12.25 13.21 -26.47
CA ASN A 234 -10.87 12.79 -26.66
C ASN A 234 -9.96 14.01 -26.47
N GLY A 235 -9.78 14.41 -25.23
CA GLY A 235 -8.91 15.50 -24.82
C GLY A 235 -8.72 15.45 -23.32
N SER A 236 -7.49 15.23 -22.87
CA SER A 236 -7.12 14.92 -21.50
C SER A 236 -7.80 15.83 -20.45
N LYS A 237 -8.67 15.24 -19.61
CA LYS A 237 -9.40 15.95 -18.55
C LYS A 237 -8.54 16.21 -17.33
N LEU A 238 -8.41 17.47 -16.93
CA LEU A 238 -8.09 17.84 -15.55
C LEU A 238 -9.27 17.44 -14.63
N ARG A 239 -9.14 16.31 -13.92
CA ARG A 239 -10.13 15.89 -12.90
C ARG A 239 -10.13 16.83 -11.70
N SER A 240 -11.31 17.12 -11.13
CA SER A 240 -11.46 17.77 -9.82
C SER A 240 -10.82 16.90 -8.72
N ARG A 241 -9.79 17.44 -8.04
CA ARG A 241 -8.84 16.71 -7.18
C ARG A 241 -9.26 16.62 -5.70
N ARG A 242 -10.56 16.47 -5.41
CA ARG A 242 -11.03 16.33 -4.01
C ARG A 242 -10.90 14.91 -3.45
N ASN A 243 -10.62 13.90 -4.27
CA ASN A 243 -10.69 12.49 -3.88
C ASN A 243 -9.34 11.73 -3.86
N PHE A 244 -8.20 12.40 -4.04
CA PHE A 244 -6.88 11.74 -4.12
C PHE A 244 -5.99 11.95 -2.89
N THR A 245 -6.46 12.69 -1.89
CA THR A 245 -5.74 12.94 -0.64
C THR A 245 -6.77 13.10 0.48
N ASP A 246 -6.42 12.64 1.68
CA ASP A 246 -7.31 12.68 2.85
C ASP A 246 -7.32 14.05 3.56
N GLY A 247 -6.51 15.02 3.09
CA GLY A 247 -6.29 16.29 3.78
C GLY A 247 -6.03 17.52 2.91
N GLY A 248 -5.66 18.61 3.58
CA GLY A 248 -5.28 19.88 2.99
C GLY A 248 -6.43 20.82 2.60
N VAL A 249 -6.13 22.12 2.51
CA VAL A 249 -7.07 23.21 2.21
C VAL A 249 -6.75 23.87 0.87
N SER A 250 -7.77 24.23 0.09
CA SER A 250 -7.56 24.94 -1.18
C SER A 250 -7.35 26.43 -0.90
N LYS A 251 -6.27 27.01 -1.45
CA LYS A 251 -5.90 28.43 -1.35
C LYS A 251 -5.69 29.00 -2.74
N SER A 252 -5.91 30.30 -2.92
CA SER A 252 -5.65 30.97 -4.19
C SER A 252 -4.39 31.82 -4.08
N ILE A 253 -3.59 31.86 -5.13
CA ILE A 253 -2.39 32.70 -5.16
C ILE A 253 -2.75 34.19 -5.12
N SER A 254 -1.82 35.00 -4.61
CA SER A 254 -1.91 36.46 -4.58
C SER A 254 -2.24 37.02 -5.96
N SER A 255 -3.09 38.04 -6.02
CA SER A 255 -3.56 38.65 -7.27
C SER A 255 -2.43 39.18 -8.16
N GLY A 256 -1.36 39.72 -7.56
CA GLY A 256 -0.18 40.21 -8.28
C GLY A 256 0.65 39.12 -8.97
N LEU A 257 0.48 37.85 -8.59
CA LEU A 257 1.18 36.69 -9.19
C LEU A 257 0.34 35.95 -10.23
N ARG A 258 -0.88 36.43 -10.54
CA ARG A 258 -1.77 35.80 -11.53
C ARG A 258 -1.46 36.22 -12.97
N THR A 259 -0.79 37.35 -13.15
CA THR A 259 -0.31 37.84 -14.45
C THR A 259 0.95 37.07 -14.84
N GLY A 260 0.89 36.28 -15.92
CA GLY A 260 2.02 35.48 -16.43
C GLY A 260 2.02 34.00 -16.03
N ASN A 261 1.21 33.58 -15.05
CA ASN A 261 1.06 32.18 -14.65
C ASN A 261 -0.16 31.53 -15.31
N GLN A 262 -0.02 30.32 -15.85
CA GLN A 262 -1.11 29.55 -16.45
C GLN A 262 -2.29 29.42 -15.46
N GLN A 263 -3.54 29.55 -15.95
CA GLN A 263 -4.76 29.51 -15.11
C GLN A 263 -4.84 28.27 -14.21
N ASN A 264 -4.23 27.17 -14.66
CA ASN A 264 -4.17 25.90 -13.96
C ASN A 264 -3.49 26.00 -12.58
N VAL A 265 -2.60 26.96 -12.29
CA VAL A 265 -1.88 27.11 -11.01
C VAL A 265 -2.43 28.19 -10.08
N TRP A 266 -3.55 28.85 -10.42
CA TRP A 266 -4.12 29.94 -9.59
C TRP A 266 -4.71 29.47 -8.25
N TYR A 267 -5.00 28.18 -8.12
CA TYR A 267 -5.47 27.56 -6.88
C TYR A 267 -4.53 26.43 -6.47
N LEU A 268 -4.01 26.48 -5.25
CA LEU A 268 -3.05 25.56 -4.69
C LEU A 268 -3.68 24.78 -3.53
N ARG A 269 -3.20 23.55 -3.27
CA ARG A 269 -3.56 22.82 -2.04
C ARG A 269 -2.49 23.08 -0.99
N SER A 270 -2.93 23.38 0.22
CA SER A 270 -2.13 23.67 1.40
C SER A 270 -2.25 22.56 2.40
N PHE A 271 -1.17 22.19 3.07
CA PHE A 271 -1.18 21.20 4.14
C PHE A 271 -0.74 21.84 5.45
N PRO A 272 -1.62 22.63 6.09
CA PRO A 272 -1.28 23.38 7.29
C PRO A 272 -1.27 22.52 8.56
N GLN A 273 -1.41 21.20 8.43
CA GLN A 273 -1.50 20.24 9.52
C GLN A 273 -0.84 18.93 9.10
N GLY A 274 -0.20 18.25 10.06
CA GLY A 274 0.50 16.99 9.83
C GLY A 274 1.92 17.18 9.29
N VAL A 275 2.78 16.21 9.60
CA VAL A 275 4.19 16.19 9.17
C VAL A 275 4.37 15.48 7.83
N ARG A 276 3.41 14.64 7.42
CA ARG A 276 3.39 13.89 6.16
C ARG A 276 2.01 13.94 5.53
N ASN A 277 1.94 14.31 4.25
CA ASN A 277 0.70 14.42 3.50
C ASN A 277 0.83 13.74 2.16
N CYS A 278 -0.06 12.80 1.86
CA CYS A 278 0.09 11.93 0.70
C CYS A 278 -1.06 12.07 -0.29
N TYR A 279 -0.73 11.89 -1.56
CA TYR A 279 -1.67 11.63 -2.64
C TYR A 279 -1.60 10.17 -3.04
N THR A 280 -2.76 9.52 -3.10
CA THR A 280 -2.88 8.16 -3.62
C THR A 280 -3.17 8.22 -5.11
N ILE A 281 -2.34 7.54 -5.88
CA ILE A 281 -2.49 7.40 -7.33
C ILE A 281 -2.75 5.93 -7.62
N ASN A 282 -3.89 5.64 -8.26
CA ASN A 282 -4.19 4.30 -8.74
C ASN A 282 -3.48 4.11 -10.08
N ILE A 283 -2.66 3.07 -10.19
CA ILE A 283 -1.92 2.74 -11.42
C ILE A 283 -2.16 1.27 -11.79
N THR A 284 -2.07 0.98 -13.09
CA THR A 284 -2.15 -0.38 -13.61
C THR A 284 -0.78 -1.05 -13.53
N GLU A 285 -0.74 -2.22 -12.90
CA GLU A 285 0.46 -3.04 -12.81
C GLU A 285 1.08 -3.34 -14.19
N GLY A 286 2.40 -3.36 -14.26
CA GLY A 286 3.15 -3.60 -15.50
C GLY A 286 3.15 -2.44 -16.50
N THR A 287 2.44 -1.34 -16.23
CA THR A 287 2.43 -0.14 -17.07
C THR A 287 3.47 0.86 -16.56
N GLN A 288 4.22 1.49 -17.48
CA GLN A 288 5.17 2.54 -17.15
C GLN A 288 4.50 3.92 -17.19
N TYR A 289 4.76 4.71 -16.17
CA TYR A 289 4.16 6.03 -16.00
C TYR A 289 5.22 7.11 -15.91
N LEU A 290 4.95 8.25 -16.55
CA LEU A 290 5.63 9.50 -16.25
C LEU A 290 4.85 10.23 -15.15
N ILE A 291 5.48 10.42 -14.00
CA ILE A 291 4.90 11.11 -12.85
C ILE A 291 5.51 12.50 -12.78
N ARG A 292 4.67 13.51 -12.93
CA ARG A 292 5.07 14.92 -12.78
C ARG A 292 4.51 15.49 -11.50
N THR A 293 5.30 16.27 -10.77
CA THR A 293 4.86 17.13 -9.67
C THR A 293 5.24 18.57 -9.99
N ILE A 294 4.32 19.52 -9.76
CA ILE A 294 4.57 20.96 -9.97
C ILE A 294 4.19 21.69 -8.70
N PHE A 295 5.17 22.36 -8.10
CA PHE A 295 5.03 23.12 -6.87
C PHE A 295 5.11 24.61 -7.16
N LEU A 296 4.16 25.38 -6.62
CA LEU A 296 4.13 26.83 -6.71
C LEU A 296 3.94 27.45 -5.34
N TYR A 297 4.80 28.38 -4.93
CA TYR A 297 4.54 29.25 -3.78
C TYR A 297 3.98 30.58 -4.28
N GLY A 298 2.71 30.84 -3.96
CA GLY A 298 1.96 32.00 -4.47
C GLY A 298 1.61 33.04 -3.42
N ASN A 299 2.37 33.11 -2.33
CA ASN A 299 2.18 34.01 -1.18
C ASN A 299 0.72 34.05 -0.68
N TYR A 300 0.02 32.91 -0.75
CA TYR A 300 -1.41 32.79 -0.41
C TYR A 300 -1.66 32.92 1.11
N ASP A 301 -0.60 32.88 1.92
CA ASP A 301 -0.57 33.04 3.38
C ASP A 301 -0.05 34.43 3.82
N GLY A 302 0.28 35.31 2.88
CA GLY A 302 0.87 36.62 3.18
C GLY A 302 2.34 36.58 3.56
N GLY A 303 2.99 35.41 3.47
CA GLY A 303 4.43 35.26 3.68
C GLY A 303 5.25 35.49 2.41
N SER A 304 6.57 35.55 2.57
CA SER A 304 7.56 35.66 1.49
C SER A 304 8.57 34.50 1.46
N ASN A 305 8.49 33.58 2.41
CA ASN A 305 9.48 32.51 2.59
C ASN A 305 8.98 31.22 1.94
N PHE A 306 9.81 30.65 1.06
CA PHE A 306 9.49 29.41 0.38
C PHE A 306 9.50 28.22 1.36
N PRO A 307 8.49 27.33 1.32
CA PRO A 307 8.38 26.19 2.23
C PRO A 307 9.47 25.12 2.02
N GLN A 308 9.94 24.49 3.11
CA GLN A 308 10.94 23.42 3.06
C GLN A 308 10.33 22.05 3.31
N PHE A 309 10.44 21.18 2.30
CA PHE A 309 9.83 19.86 2.32
C PHE A 309 10.65 18.82 1.57
N ASP A 310 10.49 17.58 1.99
CA ASP A 310 10.95 16.41 1.27
C ASP A 310 9.78 15.83 0.47
N LEU A 311 10.05 15.43 -0.77
CA LEU A 311 9.14 14.71 -1.62
C LEU A 311 9.52 13.23 -1.61
N TYR A 312 8.55 12.37 -1.34
CA TYR A 312 8.69 10.92 -1.36
C TYR A 312 7.79 10.33 -2.44
N LEU A 313 8.30 9.28 -3.08
CA LEU A 313 7.56 8.41 -3.98
C LEU A 313 7.56 7.00 -3.37
N GLY A 314 6.39 6.56 -2.90
CA GLY A 314 6.27 5.37 -2.07
C GLY A 314 7.04 5.51 -0.75
N ALA A 315 7.86 4.50 -0.44
CA ALA A 315 8.78 4.49 0.70
C ALA A 315 10.05 5.35 0.51
N ASN A 316 10.36 5.79 -0.72
CA ASN A 316 11.69 6.30 -1.05
C ASN A 316 11.69 7.81 -1.28
N MET A 317 12.76 8.48 -0.83
CA MET A 317 12.93 9.91 -1.03
C MET A 317 13.21 10.21 -2.49
N TRP A 318 12.43 11.11 -3.06
CA TRP A 318 12.52 11.50 -4.46
C TRP A 318 13.38 12.75 -4.64
N THR A 319 13.02 13.85 -3.98
CA THR A 319 13.78 15.11 -4.03
C THR A 319 13.49 15.97 -2.80
N GLN A 320 14.28 17.01 -2.59
CA GLN A 320 14.10 18.00 -1.52
C GLN A 320 13.93 19.39 -2.13
N SER A 321 13.09 20.24 -1.54
CA SER A 321 13.06 21.64 -1.95
C SER A 321 14.36 22.38 -1.54
N LYS A 322 14.99 23.05 -2.51
CA LYS A 322 16.18 23.90 -2.29
C LYS A 322 15.77 25.34 -2.01
N SER A 323 16.50 26.01 -1.10
CA SER A 323 16.29 27.43 -0.78
C SER A 323 16.67 28.30 -1.99
N GLY A 324 15.84 29.28 -2.34
CA GLY A 324 16.14 30.26 -3.40
C GLY A 324 15.75 29.87 -4.84
N MET A 325 15.08 28.73 -5.08
CA MET A 325 14.54 28.42 -6.40
C MET A 325 13.36 29.32 -6.79
N HIS A 326 13.25 29.65 -8.08
CA HIS A 326 12.10 30.33 -8.68
C HIS A 326 10.77 29.65 -8.30
N PRO A 327 9.62 30.36 -8.37
CA PRO A 327 8.37 29.92 -7.77
C PRO A 327 7.86 28.57 -8.25
N LEU A 328 8.41 27.97 -9.32
CA LEU A 328 7.92 26.74 -9.93
C LEU A 328 8.98 25.62 -9.86
N LEU A 329 8.80 24.64 -8.96
CA LEU A 329 9.59 23.40 -8.95
C LEU A 329 8.81 22.33 -9.71
N SER A 330 9.33 21.83 -10.83
CA SER A 330 8.76 20.72 -11.60
C SER A 330 9.67 19.50 -11.50
N SER A 331 9.21 18.42 -10.89
CA SER A 331 9.97 17.16 -10.79
C SER A 331 9.26 16.05 -11.55
N ARG A 332 10.01 15.26 -12.33
CA ARG A 332 9.48 14.23 -13.24
C ARG A 332 10.19 12.91 -13.04
N SER A 333 9.47 11.79 -12.98
CA SER A 333 10.09 10.48 -12.87
C SER A 333 9.35 9.41 -13.65
N SER A 334 10.12 8.46 -14.16
CA SER A 334 9.57 7.23 -14.72
C SER A 334 9.42 6.19 -13.61
N TYR A 335 8.27 5.53 -13.57
CA TYR A 335 7.96 4.56 -12.53
C TYR A 335 7.20 3.35 -13.10
N ARG A 336 7.56 2.15 -12.63
CA ARG A 336 7.00 0.86 -13.07
C ARG A 336 6.92 -0.13 -11.90
N TRP A 337 6.05 0.08 -10.92
CA TRP A 337 5.61 -1.01 -10.01
C TRP A 337 4.44 -0.64 -9.09
N HIS A 338 3.73 -1.64 -8.55
CA HIS A 338 2.68 -1.57 -7.53
C HIS A 338 1.34 -0.93 -7.95
N PRO A 339 0.15 -1.51 -7.63
CA PRO A 339 -1.15 -0.97 -8.06
C PRO A 339 -1.55 0.36 -7.39
N GLU A 340 -0.96 0.68 -6.24
CA GLU A 340 -1.12 1.96 -5.55
C GLU A 340 0.23 2.62 -5.35
N LEU A 341 0.35 3.86 -5.84
CA LEU A 341 1.54 4.68 -5.68
C LEU A 341 1.23 5.92 -4.84
N TYR A 342 2.02 6.12 -3.79
CA TYR A 342 1.90 7.29 -2.92
C TYR A 342 2.90 8.37 -3.32
N THR A 343 2.43 9.59 -3.54
CA THR A 343 3.30 10.77 -3.59
C THR A 343 3.12 11.55 -2.30
N CYS A 344 4.14 11.55 -1.44
CA CYS A 344 4.05 12.11 -0.10
C CYS A 344 4.95 13.34 0.06
N LEU A 345 4.42 14.36 0.72
CA LEU A 345 5.13 15.56 1.14
C LEU A 345 5.40 15.48 2.63
N SER A 346 6.66 15.60 3.03
CA SER A 346 7.06 15.62 4.44
C SER A 346 7.67 16.97 4.79
N CYS A 347 7.05 17.70 5.72
CA CYS A 347 7.45 19.07 6.07
C CYS A 347 8.55 19.05 7.13
N LYS A 348 9.69 19.73 6.91
CA LYS A 348 10.80 19.73 7.87
C LYS A 348 10.59 20.63 9.08
N HIS A 349 9.75 21.67 9.00
CA HIS A 349 9.66 22.73 10.02
C HIS A 349 8.24 22.97 10.59
N GLY A 350 7.40 21.93 10.62
CA GLY A 350 6.04 22.03 11.18
C GLY A 350 5.00 22.60 10.19
N PRO A 351 3.78 22.97 10.66
CA PRO A 351 2.57 22.96 9.84
C PRO A 351 2.37 24.19 8.91
N ARG A 352 3.42 24.84 8.41
CA ARG A 352 3.28 26.11 7.66
C ARG A 352 3.34 25.99 6.14
N ASP A 353 3.52 24.78 5.61
CA ASP A 353 4.01 24.65 4.24
C ASP A 353 2.93 24.13 3.28
N THR A 354 2.50 25.01 2.37
CA THR A 354 1.41 24.76 1.41
C THR A 354 1.98 24.47 0.04
N ILE A 355 1.63 23.30 -0.48
CA ILE A 355 2.28 22.78 -1.65
C ILE A 355 1.22 22.11 -2.53
N ARG A 356 1.01 22.66 -3.73
CA ARG A 356 0.21 21.97 -4.75
C ARG A 356 1.04 20.85 -5.35
N ILE A 357 0.48 19.65 -5.41
CA ILE A 357 0.95 18.58 -6.28
C ILE A 357 0.08 18.57 -7.55
N SER A 358 0.71 18.51 -8.72
CA SER A 358 0.05 18.12 -9.96
C SER A 358 0.53 16.79 -10.48
N ASN A 359 0.18 15.71 -9.77
CA ASN A 359 0.31 14.35 -10.29
C ASN A 359 -0.52 14.24 -11.56
N ARG A 360 0.15 14.42 -12.70
CA ARG A 360 -0.32 13.97 -14.00
C ARG A 360 0.37 12.63 -14.18
N VAL A 361 -0.45 11.59 -14.23
CA VAL A 361 0.00 10.25 -14.57
C VAL A 361 -0.48 10.04 -15.98
N GLU A 362 0.46 10.17 -16.90
CA GLU A 362 0.22 9.84 -18.30
C GLU A 362 0.64 8.39 -18.47
N GLY A 363 -0.35 7.53 -18.70
CA GLY A 363 -0.09 6.20 -19.21
C GLY A 363 0.31 6.29 -20.68
N LEU A 364 1.10 5.31 -21.13
CA LEU A 364 1.48 5.01 -22.52
C LEU A 364 2.86 5.53 -22.99
N LEU A 365 3.89 5.40 -22.16
CA LEU A 365 5.21 5.11 -22.74
C LEU A 365 5.17 3.70 -23.34
N LYS A 366 5.66 3.52 -24.59
CA LYS A 366 5.84 2.17 -25.14
C LYS A 366 6.81 1.40 -24.25
N ASN A 367 6.58 0.10 -24.05
CA ASN A 367 7.33 -0.77 -23.13
C ASN A 367 8.83 -0.91 -23.46
N THR A 368 9.29 -0.33 -24.56
CA THR A 368 10.67 -0.24 -25.06
C THR A 368 11.38 1.07 -24.67
N THR A 369 10.62 2.13 -24.36
CA THR A 369 11.14 3.48 -24.12
C THR A 369 11.73 3.59 -22.72
N TYR A 370 12.96 4.08 -22.61
CA TYR A 370 13.69 4.23 -21.34
C TYR A 370 13.90 2.92 -20.55
N ASN A 371 13.99 1.76 -21.22
CA ASN A 371 14.11 0.45 -20.56
C ASN A 371 15.29 0.30 -19.58
N GLN A 372 16.31 1.14 -19.68
CA GLN A 372 17.45 1.08 -18.76
C GLN A 372 17.13 1.67 -17.38
N ILE A 373 16.05 2.45 -17.30
CA ILE A 373 15.54 3.11 -16.09
C ILE A 373 14.57 2.17 -15.33
N ILE A 374 14.28 0.96 -15.82
CA ILE A 374 13.27 0.05 -15.22
C ILE A 374 13.52 -0.24 -13.73
N TRP A 375 14.79 -0.40 -13.33
CA TRP A 375 15.15 -0.84 -11.98
C TRP A 375 15.52 0.30 -11.01
N ILE A 376 15.61 1.53 -11.54
CA ILE A 376 16.18 2.68 -10.86
C ILE A 376 15.24 3.85 -11.14
N ILE A 377 14.68 4.51 -10.13
CA ILE A 377 13.81 5.65 -10.37
C ILE A 377 14.63 6.77 -11.04
N GLY A 378 14.47 6.91 -12.35
CA GLY A 378 15.07 8.00 -13.11
C GLY A 378 14.27 9.26 -12.91
N THR A 379 14.85 10.28 -12.27
CA THR A 379 14.25 11.62 -12.26
C THR A 379 14.72 12.38 -13.50
N CYS A 380 13.80 12.73 -14.40
CA CYS A 380 14.09 13.63 -15.51
C CYS A 380 14.48 14.99 -14.93
N PHE A 381 15.75 15.34 -15.16
CA PHE A 381 16.37 16.56 -14.68
C PHE A 381 16.25 17.67 -15.71
N LEU A 382 16.36 17.35 -17.00
CA LEU A 382 16.45 18.34 -18.06
C LEU A 382 15.93 17.79 -19.40
N ASP A 383 15.03 18.53 -20.07
CA ASP A 383 14.73 18.37 -21.50
C ASP A 383 14.99 19.71 -22.20
N VAL A 384 15.86 19.69 -23.20
CA VAL A 384 16.37 20.90 -23.85
C VAL A 384 16.00 20.90 -25.33
N ASP A 385 15.37 21.99 -25.76
CA ASP A 385 15.27 22.39 -27.17
C ASP A 385 16.55 23.14 -27.54
N VAL A 386 17.44 22.47 -28.29
CA VAL A 386 18.79 22.97 -28.57
C VAL A 386 18.80 23.73 -29.89
N GLY A 387 19.17 25.01 -29.83
CA GLY A 387 19.12 25.90 -31.00
C GLY A 387 17.72 26.43 -31.28
N SER A 388 16.94 26.69 -30.23
CA SER A 388 15.56 27.19 -30.33
C SER A 388 15.49 28.55 -31.02
N ILE A 389 14.65 28.65 -32.07
CA ILE A 389 14.45 29.87 -32.86
C ILE A 389 13.40 30.83 -32.27
N THR A 390 12.54 30.34 -31.38
CA THR A 390 11.41 31.10 -30.81
C THR A 390 11.67 31.54 -29.37
N ASN A 391 12.66 30.93 -28.71
CA ASN A 391 12.91 31.08 -27.27
C ASN A 391 11.66 30.81 -26.41
N GLN A 392 10.78 29.91 -26.88
CA GLN A 392 9.57 29.48 -26.19
C GLN A 392 9.74 28.07 -25.63
N SER A 393 9.05 27.77 -24.53
CA SER A 393 8.98 26.40 -24.00
C SER A 393 7.80 25.65 -24.61
N TYR A 394 8.03 24.39 -25.00
CA TYR A 394 7.01 23.54 -25.62
C TYR A 394 6.62 22.39 -24.68
N GLY A 395 5.33 22.13 -24.56
CA GLY A 395 4.79 21.05 -23.72
C GLY A 395 3.44 20.57 -24.23
N TYR A 396 2.43 20.55 -23.36
CA TYR A 396 1.07 20.15 -23.70
C TYR A 396 0.57 20.79 -25.01
N GLY A 397 0.06 19.95 -25.92
CA GLY A 397 -0.39 20.35 -27.26
C GLY A 397 0.66 20.19 -28.35
N TYR A 398 1.94 20.06 -28.00
CA TYR A 398 3.06 19.84 -28.93
C TYR A 398 3.78 18.50 -28.71
N ASP A 399 3.83 18.00 -27.47
CA ASP A 399 4.43 16.71 -27.11
C ASP A 399 3.36 15.67 -26.72
N VAL A 400 3.43 14.47 -27.30
CA VAL A 400 2.49 13.36 -27.04
C VAL A 400 2.62 12.78 -25.63
N TYR A 401 3.77 12.97 -24.98
CA TYR A 401 4.09 12.56 -23.60
C TYR A 401 4.13 13.76 -22.63
N ASP A 402 3.66 14.94 -23.07
CA ASP A 402 3.62 16.18 -22.27
C ASP A 402 4.96 16.55 -21.61
N ARG A 403 6.08 16.18 -22.24
CA ARG A 403 7.41 16.64 -21.82
C ARG A 403 7.54 18.14 -22.04
N LEU A 404 8.14 18.82 -21.07
CA LEU A 404 8.37 20.26 -21.14
C LEU A 404 9.79 20.53 -21.64
N TRP A 405 9.90 20.91 -22.91
CA TRP A 405 11.15 21.28 -23.57
C TRP A 405 11.46 22.75 -23.31
N SER A 406 12.63 23.00 -22.72
CA SER A 406 13.10 24.36 -22.42
C SER A 406 14.13 24.81 -23.46
N PRO A 407 14.01 26.03 -24.00
CA PRO A 407 14.96 26.52 -25.00
C PRO A 407 16.34 26.72 -24.36
N SER A 408 17.39 26.28 -25.05
CA SER A 408 18.77 26.58 -24.69
C SER A 408 19.56 26.96 -25.94
N ASN A 409 20.04 28.20 -25.95
CA ASN A 409 20.92 28.73 -26.97
C ASN A 409 22.29 29.01 -26.34
N PHE A 410 23.36 28.60 -27.03
CA PHE A 410 24.72 28.74 -26.56
C PHE A 410 25.44 29.79 -27.42
N ASP A 411 26.14 30.73 -26.79
CA ASP A 411 26.72 31.92 -27.44
C ASP A 411 27.78 31.64 -28.54
N LYS A 412 28.17 30.37 -28.74
CA LYS A 412 29.21 29.93 -29.70
C LYS A 412 28.69 29.05 -30.84
N TRP A 413 27.37 28.91 -30.96
CA TRP A 413 26.74 27.99 -31.90
C TRP A 413 25.85 28.73 -32.88
N ASP A 414 25.85 28.27 -34.13
CA ASP A 414 24.92 28.69 -35.15
C ASP A 414 23.67 27.79 -35.11
N VAL A 415 22.53 28.35 -35.52
CA VAL A 415 21.25 27.63 -35.56
C VAL A 415 20.89 27.30 -37.00
N LEU A 416 20.57 26.03 -37.25
CA LEU A 416 19.95 25.55 -38.47
C LEU A 416 18.46 25.33 -38.21
N SER A 417 17.60 25.73 -39.15
CA SER A 417 16.15 25.59 -38.98
C SER A 417 15.44 25.30 -40.29
N THR A 418 14.26 24.68 -40.20
CA THR A 418 13.36 24.45 -41.34
C THR A 418 11.93 24.87 -41.02
N SER A 419 11.19 25.35 -42.00
CA SER A 419 9.76 25.68 -41.87
C SER A 419 8.84 24.49 -42.18
N LEU A 420 9.41 23.34 -42.57
CA LEU A 420 8.66 22.15 -42.94
C LEU A 420 8.36 21.32 -41.68
N THR A 421 7.10 20.94 -41.50
CA THR A 421 6.69 20.00 -40.44
C THR A 421 7.29 18.63 -40.71
N LEU A 422 8.12 18.16 -39.79
CA LEU A 422 8.71 16.82 -39.83
C LEU A 422 7.60 15.76 -39.85
N ASN A 423 7.70 14.78 -40.76
CA ASN A 423 6.78 13.65 -40.80
C ASN A 423 6.95 12.82 -39.54
N SER A 424 5.94 12.79 -38.67
CA SER A 424 5.90 12.00 -37.43
C SER A 424 5.80 10.48 -37.67
N GLN A 425 6.14 10.00 -38.86
CA GLN A 425 6.09 8.58 -39.27
C GLN A 425 7.44 7.87 -39.14
N THR A 426 8.39 8.42 -38.37
CA THR A 426 9.60 7.69 -38.02
C THR A 426 9.33 6.73 -36.87
N ASP A 427 9.86 5.52 -37.02
CA ASP A 427 9.75 4.36 -36.10
C ASP A 427 10.51 4.57 -34.76
N ASP A 428 10.63 5.82 -34.30
CA ASP A 428 11.34 6.18 -33.06
C ASP A 428 10.36 6.27 -31.89
N ASP A 429 10.49 5.33 -30.94
CA ASP A 429 9.60 5.18 -29.79
C ASP A 429 9.62 6.39 -28.82
N PHE A 430 10.58 7.31 -28.95
CA PHE A 430 10.75 8.49 -28.08
C PHE A 430 9.90 9.70 -28.50
N HIS A 431 9.42 9.79 -29.76
CA HIS A 431 8.49 10.81 -30.26
C HIS A 431 8.72 12.28 -29.81
N PRO A 432 9.93 12.88 -29.93
CA PRO A 432 10.13 14.29 -29.62
C PRO A 432 9.26 15.21 -30.52
N PRO A 433 8.82 16.39 -30.03
CA PRO A 433 7.94 17.28 -30.78
C PRO A 433 8.56 17.76 -32.10
N SER A 434 7.75 17.82 -33.16
CA SER A 434 8.23 18.31 -34.47
C SER A 434 8.76 19.74 -34.42
N VAL A 435 8.19 20.58 -33.54
CA VAL A 435 8.65 21.97 -33.33
C VAL A 435 10.06 22.02 -32.74
N VAL A 436 10.38 21.14 -31.78
CA VAL A 436 11.72 21.04 -31.18
C VAL A 436 12.71 20.47 -32.19
N MET A 437 12.29 19.45 -32.96
CA MET A 437 13.14 18.83 -33.96
C MET A 437 13.32 19.69 -35.23
N SER A 438 12.60 20.80 -35.38
CA SER A 438 12.67 21.70 -36.55
C SER A 438 13.90 22.62 -36.54
N SER A 439 14.63 22.66 -35.43
CA SER A 439 15.89 23.37 -35.27
C SER A 439 17.01 22.44 -34.82
N ALA A 440 18.25 22.83 -35.09
CA ALA A 440 19.45 22.18 -34.58
C ALA A 440 20.57 23.19 -34.37
N ALA A 441 21.39 22.99 -33.33
CA ALA A 441 22.61 23.75 -33.14
C ALA A 441 23.80 23.10 -33.85
N THR A 442 24.72 23.93 -34.33
CA THR A 442 25.96 23.51 -35.00
C THR A 442 27.10 24.48 -34.60
N PRO A 443 28.38 24.07 -34.56
CA PRO A 443 29.46 24.96 -34.15
C PRO A 443 29.70 26.04 -35.22
N THR A 444 29.90 27.30 -34.79
CA THR A 444 30.22 28.41 -35.69
C THR A 444 31.55 28.20 -36.43
N ASN A 445 32.52 27.53 -35.79
CA ASN A 445 33.72 27.04 -36.46
C ASN A 445 33.44 25.64 -37.04
N THR A 446 33.33 25.55 -38.36
CA THR A 446 32.95 24.32 -39.07
C THR A 446 33.93 23.14 -38.89
N SER A 447 35.16 23.40 -38.46
CA SER A 447 36.17 22.37 -38.19
C SER A 447 36.32 22.03 -36.71
N ALA A 448 35.61 22.74 -35.82
CA ALA A 448 35.64 22.46 -34.39
C ALA A 448 34.59 21.40 -34.00
N PRO A 449 34.83 20.64 -32.92
CA PRO A 449 33.79 19.80 -32.33
C PRO A 449 32.66 20.66 -31.74
N LEU A 450 31.45 20.09 -31.69
CA LEU A 450 30.34 20.68 -30.97
C LEU A 450 30.42 20.22 -29.51
N GLU A 451 30.87 21.13 -28.63
CA GLU A 451 31.13 20.84 -27.22
C GLU A 451 30.27 21.68 -26.29
N PHE A 452 29.68 21.01 -25.29
CA PHE A 452 29.00 21.66 -24.18
C PHE A 452 29.26 20.93 -22.89
N HIS A 453 29.32 21.69 -21.81
CA HIS A 453 29.46 21.15 -20.46
C HIS A 453 28.16 21.32 -19.69
N TRP A 454 27.93 20.38 -18.79
CA TRP A 454 26.85 20.45 -17.83
C TRP A 454 27.39 20.11 -16.43
N ASN A 455 27.02 20.91 -15.44
CA ASN A 455 27.47 20.74 -14.06
C ASN A 455 26.35 20.05 -13.26
N PRO A 456 26.55 18.81 -12.78
CA PRO A 456 25.58 18.12 -11.93
C PRO A 456 25.34 18.84 -10.60
N ASP A 457 24.10 18.77 -10.11
CA ASP A 457 23.74 19.29 -8.79
C ASP A 457 24.40 18.52 -7.62
N ASP A 458 24.74 17.26 -7.86
CA ASP A 458 25.38 16.35 -6.91
C ASP A 458 26.39 15.48 -7.68
N PRO A 459 27.70 15.59 -7.41
CA PRO A 459 28.73 14.87 -8.15
C PRO A 459 28.66 13.35 -7.96
N THR A 460 27.98 12.86 -6.92
CA THR A 460 27.82 11.43 -6.63
C THR A 460 26.65 10.80 -7.38
N THR A 461 25.76 11.61 -7.93
CA THR A 461 24.61 11.13 -8.70
C THR A 461 25.06 10.64 -10.08
N SER A 462 24.45 9.57 -10.57
CA SER A 462 24.69 9.03 -11.91
C SER A 462 23.54 9.37 -12.86
N TYR A 463 23.80 9.42 -14.16
CA TYR A 463 22.88 9.95 -15.16
C TYR A 463 22.77 9.07 -16.42
N TYR A 464 21.57 9.04 -17.01
CA TYR A 464 21.32 8.55 -18.36
C TYR A 464 21.04 9.75 -19.27
N ILE A 465 21.58 9.70 -20.48
CA ILE A 465 21.53 10.80 -21.45
C ILE A 465 20.90 10.30 -22.75
N TYR A 466 20.03 11.11 -23.34
CA TYR A 466 19.38 10.89 -24.62
C TYR A 466 19.58 12.13 -25.50
N MET A 467 20.09 11.93 -26.71
CA MET A 467 20.33 12.99 -27.70
C MET A 467 19.49 12.69 -28.94
N HIS A 468 18.74 13.68 -29.40
CA HIS A 468 17.86 13.55 -30.56
C HIS A 468 18.45 14.30 -31.75
N PHE A 469 18.44 13.63 -32.91
CA PHE A 469 19.03 14.12 -34.15
C PHE A 469 18.03 14.01 -35.30
N ALA A 470 17.93 15.08 -36.09
CA ALA A 470 17.28 15.12 -37.39
C ALA A 470 18.02 16.11 -38.28
N GLU A 471 18.33 15.72 -39.52
CA GLU A 471 18.90 16.67 -40.49
C GLU A 471 17.78 17.61 -40.97
N VAL A 472 17.93 18.90 -40.67
CA VAL A 472 16.94 19.96 -40.95
C VAL A 472 17.20 20.64 -42.31
N VAL A 473 18.39 20.47 -42.90
CA VAL A 473 18.76 21.03 -44.20
C VAL A 473 18.94 19.91 -45.23
N LYS A 474 18.34 20.06 -46.41
CA LYS A 474 18.57 19.10 -47.50
C LYS A 474 19.99 19.23 -48.04
N LEU A 475 20.81 18.21 -47.79
CA LEU A 475 22.21 18.17 -48.21
C LEU A 475 22.34 18.03 -49.74
N LYS A 476 23.32 18.72 -50.33
CA LYS A 476 23.71 18.52 -51.75
C LYS A 476 24.37 17.15 -51.93
N ALA A 477 24.42 16.65 -53.16
CA ALA A 477 25.01 15.33 -53.46
C ALA A 477 26.50 15.17 -53.04
N ASN A 478 27.24 16.28 -52.91
CA ASN A 478 28.62 16.31 -52.44
C ASN A 478 28.76 16.63 -50.94
N GLN A 479 27.64 16.75 -50.22
CA GLN A 479 27.60 17.09 -48.80
C GLN A 479 27.21 15.88 -47.96
N SER A 480 27.87 15.69 -46.82
CA SER A 480 27.64 14.60 -45.89
C SER A 480 27.84 15.07 -44.45
N ARG A 481 26.93 14.69 -43.57
CA ARG A 481 27.06 14.92 -42.13
C ARG A 481 27.23 13.60 -41.39
N SER A 482 28.37 13.44 -40.72
CA SER A 482 28.68 12.27 -39.93
C SER A 482 29.63 12.63 -38.77
N PHE A 483 29.29 12.21 -37.56
CA PHE A 483 30.06 12.56 -36.36
C PHE A 483 30.01 11.46 -35.30
N ASN A 484 31.01 11.43 -34.42
CA ASN A 484 31.06 10.58 -33.24
C ASN A 484 30.68 11.38 -32.00
N ILE A 485 30.10 10.71 -31.01
CA ILE A 485 29.71 11.28 -29.73
C ILE A 485 30.64 10.72 -28.66
N SER A 486 31.19 11.60 -27.84
CA SER A 486 31.96 11.25 -26.65
C SER A 486 31.45 12.02 -25.43
N VAL A 487 31.58 11.39 -24.26
CA VAL A 487 31.24 11.96 -22.96
C VAL A 487 32.44 11.82 -22.04
N ASN A 488 32.90 12.93 -21.46
CA ASN A 488 34.11 12.99 -20.63
C ASN A 488 35.33 12.35 -21.30
N GLY A 489 35.50 12.59 -22.62
CA GLY A 489 36.58 12.05 -23.43
C GLY A 489 36.45 10.54 -23.76
N LYS A 490 35.40 9.86 -23.30
CA LYS A 490 35.13 8.46 -23.64
C LYS A 490 34.14 8.36 -24.79
N PHE A 491 34.43 7.50 -25.75
CA PHE A 491 33.52 7.22 -26.86
C PHE A 491 32.19 6.65 -26.34
N LEU A 492 31.07 7.27 -26.74
CA LEU A 492 29.72 6.84 -26.39
C LEU A 492 29.07 6.11 -27.56
N TYR A 493 29.05 6.73 -28.73
CA TYR A 493 28.36 6.22 -29.92
C TYR A 493 28.85 6.90 -31.20
N GLY A 494 28.80 6.19 -32.33
CA GLY A 494 29.10 6.76 -33.64
C GLY A 494 29.52 5.71 -34.67
N PRO A 495 29.54 6.07 -35.96
CA PRO A 495 29.18 7.39 -36.48
C PRO A 495 27.65 7.60 -36.53
N VAL A 496 27.20 8.76 -36.06
CA VAL A 496 25.83 9.24 -36.26
C VAL A 496 25.74 9.86 -37.65
N VAL A 497 24.73 9.48 -38.43
CA VAL A 497 24.42 10.05 -39.75
C VAL A 497 22.96 10.48 -39.73
N PRO A 498 22.66 11.75 -39.38
CA PRO A 498 21.29 12.23 -39.29
C PRO A 498 20.61 12.19 -40.66
N ALA A 499 19.44 11.55 -40.73
CA ALA A 499 18.66 11.47 -41.96
C ALA A 499 17.78 12.71 -42.13
N TYR A 500 17.62 13.17 -43.38
CA TYR A 500 16.80 14.33 -43.69
C TYR A 500 15.34 14.06 -43.31
N PHE A 501 14.83 14.89 -42.40
CA PHE A 501 13.48 14.80 -41.85
C PHE A 501 13.10 13.48 -41.16
N SER A 502 14.10 12.73 -40.70
CA SER A 502 13.89 11.55 -39.89
C SER A 502 14.57 11.69 -38.54
N VAL A 503 13.80 11.50 -37.47
CA VAL A 503 14.31 11.55 -36.09
C VAL A 503 15.06 10.26 -35.79
N SER A 504 16.19 10.40 -35.10
CA SER A 504 16.93 9.31 -34.50
C SER A 504 17.39 9.72 -33.10
N THR A 505 17.29 8.79 -32.15
CA THR A 505 17.67 9.03 -30.75
C THR A 505 18.86 8.15 -30.38
N VAL A 506 19.94 8.77 -29.87
CA VAL A 506 21.11 8.09 -29.33
C VAL A 506 21.13 8.25 -27.82
N TYR A 507 21.40 7.18 -27.08
CA TYR A 507 21.36 7.23 -25.62
C TYR A 507 22.49 6.42 -24.97
N SER A 508 22.82 6.77 -23.73
CA SER A 508 23.81 6.04 -22.94
C SER A 508 23.28 4.68 -22.48
N THR A 509 24.05 3.61 -22.70
CA THR A 509 23.67 2.25 -22.28
C THR A 509 24.05 1.88 -20.83
N SER A 510 24.79 2.76 -20.17
CA SER A 510 25.21 2.64 -18.77
C SER A 510 25.14 4.01 -18.11
N ALA A 511 24.91 4.02 -16.80
CA ALA A 511 24.81 5.26 -16.05
C ALA A 511 26.18 5.95 -15.99
N ILE A 512 26.20 7.24 -16.34
CA ILE A 512 27.39 8.09 -16.38
C ILE A 512 27.51 8.79 -15.03
N SER A 513 28.65 8.66 -14.37
CA SER A 513 28.92 9.37 -13.11
C SER A 513 28.91 10.88 -13.34
N GLY A 514 28.25 11.62 -12.45
CA GLY A 514 28.17 13.07 -12.51
C GLY A 514 29.54 13.74 -12.48
N GLY A 515 30.30 13.50 -11.40
CA GLY A 515 31.52 14.26 -11.12
C GLY A 515 31.25 15.77 -11.03
N ASP A 516 32.30 16.59 -11.12
CA ASP A 516 32.15 18.05 -11.06
C ASP A 516 31.55 18.64 -12.35
N GLN A 517 31.78 17.97 -13.48
CA GLN A 517 31.32 18.42 -14.80
C GLN A 517 31.23 17.23 -15.77
N ILE A 518 30.16 17.21 -16.57
CA ILE A 518 30.00 16.31 -17.72
C ILE A 518 30.25 17.10 -19.00
N LEU A 519 31.29 16.73 -19.75
CA LEU A 519 31.63 17.28 -21.05
C LEU A 519 31.07 16.37 -22.16
N PHE A 520 30.19 16.93 -22.98
CA PHE A 520 29.72 16.31 -24.22
C PHE A 520 30.52 16.87 -25.39
N SER A 521 31.06 16.00 -26.23
CA SER A 521 31.81 16.39 -27.42
C SER A 521 31.38 15.57 -28.63
N LEU A 522 30.85 16.26 -29.64
CA LEU A 522 30.48 15.69 -30.93
C LEU A 522 31.56 16.07 -31.94
N THR A 523 32.25 15.07 -32.49
CA THR A 523 33.41 15.25 -33.36
C THR A 523 33.11 14.77 -34.77
N GLN A 524 33.33 15.63 -35.77
CA GLN A 524 33.18 15.30 -37.18
C GLN A 524 34.04 14.07 -37.57
N THR A 525 33.52 13.16 -38.40
CA THR A 525 34.31 12.06 -38.96
C THR A 525 35.03 12.46 -40.24
N GLU A 526 36.09 11.73 -40.63
CA GLU A 526 36.85 11.99 -41.86
C GLU A 526 36.00 11.99 -43.14
N ARG A 527 34.84 11.31 -43.12
CA ARG A 527 33.93 11.19 -44.28
C ARG A 527 32.90 12.31 -44.35
N SER A 528 32.86 13.18 -43.36
CA SER A 528 31.87 14.24 -43.28
C SER A 528 32.43 15.55 -43.83
N THR A 529 31.61 16.26 -44.60
CA THR A 529 31.94 17.59 -45.14
C THR A 529 31.26 18.73 -44.39
N LEU A 530 30.34 18.41 -43.47
CA LEU A 530 29.60 19.37 -42.65
C LEU A 530 29.83 19.12 -41.16
N PRO A 531 29.78 20.17 -40.32
CA PRO A 531 29.99 20.03 -38.88
C PRO A 531 28.90 19.17 -38.18
N PRO A 532 29.09 18.72 -36.94
CA PRO A 532 28.05 18.03 -36.18
C PRO A 532 26.82 18.91 -35.88
N ILE A 533 25.68 18.27 -35.59
CA ILE A 533 24.43 18.92 -35.17
C ILE A 533 23.81 18.20 -33.98
N VAL A 534 23.02 18.92 -33.19
CA VAL A 534 22.13 18.34 -32.17
C VAL A 534 20.82 19.15 -32.14
N ASN A 535 19.69 18.46 -32.07
CA ASN A 535 18.37 19.11 -32.04
C ASN A 535 17.85 19.21 -30.61
N ALA A 536 17.99 18.13 -29.83
CA ALA A 536 17.43 18.09 -28.49
C ALA A 536 18.20 17.14 -27.56
N LEU A 537 18.09 17.37 -26.25
CA LEU A 537 18.79 16.60 -25.21
C LEU A 537 17.85 16.31 -24.03
N GLU A 538 17.84 15.07 -23.53
CA GLU A 538 17.18 14.68 -22.27
C GLU A 538 18.21 14.07 -21.30
N VAL A 539 18.11 14.41 -20.01
CA VAL A 539 18.99 13.90 -18.95
C VAL A 539 18.18 13.39 -17.77
N PHE A 540 18.43 12.14 -17.37
CA PHE A 540 17.74 11.46 -16.26
C PHE A 540 18.73 11.09 -15.15
N SER A 541 18.48 11.51 -13.91
CA SER A 541 19.28 11.13 -12.75
C SER A 541 18.82 9.80 -12.15
N VAL A 542 19.75 8.95 -11.75
CA VAL A 542 19.54 7.65 -11.10
C VAL A 542 19.17 7.83 -9.62
N LYS A 543 18.02 7.26 -9.19
CA LYS A 543 17.66 7.09 -7.78
C LYS A 543 17.45 5.61 -7.43
N TYR A 544 18.11 5.16 -6.37
CA TYR A 544 17.98 3.79 -5.87
C TYR A 544 16.84 3.68 -4.86
N LEU A 545 16.07 2.59 -4.93
CA LEU A 545 15.03 2.26 -3.96
C LEU A 545 15.64 1.46 -2.82
N SER A 546 16.05 2.17 -1.77
CA SER A 546 16.68 1.56 -0.60
C SER A 546 15.69 0.96 0.40
N GLN A 547 14.43 1.41 0.38
CA GLN A 547 13.40 0.94 1.30
C GLN A 547 12.25 0.27 0.55
N SER A 548 11.85 -0.89 1.04
CA SER A 548 10.64 -1.60 0.62
C SER A 548 9.40 -0.99 1.28
N GLU A 549 8.29 -0.99 0.56
CA GLU A 549 6.96 -0.65 1.10
C GLU A 549 6.49 -1.73 2.09
N SER A 550 5.47 -1.41 2.89
CA SER A 550 4.84 -2.37 3.79
C SER A 550 4.40 -3.63 3.05
N ASN A 551 4.47 -4.76 3.73
CA ASN A 551 3.88 -5.99 3.18
C ASN A 551 2.40 -5.79 2.85
N GLN A 552 2.02 -6.09 1.61
CA GLN A 552 0.72 -5.72 1.06
C GLN A 552 -0.49 -6.22 1.89
N PRO A 553 -0.54 -7.50 2.32
CA PRO A 553 -1.60 -7.96 3.23
C PRO A 553 -1.75 -7.14 4.52
N ASP A 554 -0.64 -6.72 5.14
CA ASP A 554 -0.67 -5.91 6.34
C ASP A 554 -1.17 -4.48 6.03
N ALA A 555 -0.71 -3.91 4.91
CA ALA A 555 -1.13 -2.60 4.44
C ALA A 555 -2.63 -2.54 4.12
N ASP A 556 -3.15 -3.55 3.43
CA ASP A 556 -4.56 -3.71 3.12
C ASP A 556 -5.41 -3.84 4.38
N ALA A 557 -4.95 -4.67 5.33
CA ALA A 557 -5.65 -4.90 6.59
C ALA A 557 -5.76 -3.62 7.43
N ILE A 558 -4.67 -2.88 7.58
CA ILE A 558 -4.65 -1.62 8.35
C ILE A 558 -5.41 -0.51 7.61
N THR A 559 -5.32 -0.43 6.28
CA THR A 559 -6.11 0.51 5.48
C THR A 559 -7.61 0.20 5.57
N LYS A 560 -7.99 -1.07 5.63
CA LYS A 560 -9.37 -1.47 5.89
C LYS A 560 -9.82 -1.00 7.27
N VAL A 561 -9.03 -1.24 8.32
CA VAL A 561 -9.30 -0.76 9.69
C VAL A 561 -9.48 0.76 9.73
N LYS A 562 -8.58 1.51 9.08
CA LYS A 562 -8.67 2.96 8.92
C LYS A 562 -10.02 3.37 8.33
N SER A 563 -10.41 2.75 7.22
CA SER A 563 -11.66 3.06 6.51
C SER A 563 -12.92 2.69 7.32
N THR A 564 -12.89 1.57 8.04
CA THR A 564 -14.01 1.07 8.85
C THR A 564 -14.34 2.02 9.99
N TYR A 565 -13.33 2.55 10.68
CA TYR A 565 -13.53 3.40 11.86
C TYR A 565 -13.36 4.90 11.57
N GLY A 566 -12.97 5.28 10.35
CA GLY A 566 -12.75 6.67 10.00
C GLY A 566 -11.64 7.35 10.80
N ILE A 567 -10.55 6.62 11.11
CA ILE A 567 -9.43 7.11 11.92
C ILE A 567 -8.73 8.28 11.23
N LYS A 568 -8.58 9.40 11.95
CA LYS A 568 -7.92 10.63 11.47
C LYS A 568 -6.66 10.95 12.29
N ARG A 569 -5.60 10.17 12.07
CA ARG A 569 -4.24 10.39 12.62
C ARG A 569 -3.29 10.85 11.49
N ASN A 570 -1.97 10.71 11.66
CA ASN A 570 -0.98 10.84 10.59
C ASN A 570 -1.06 9.69 9.53
N TRP A 571 -2.14 8.91 9.51
CA TRP A 571 -2.32 7.72 8.69
C TRP A 571 -2.53 8.09 7.22
N GLN A 572 -1.47 8.50 6.52
CA GLN A 572 -1.47 8.81 5.09
C GLN A 572 -0.26 8.14 4.42
N GLY A 573 -0.45 7.66 3.18
CA GLY A 573 0.59 6.92 2.45
C GLY A 573 0.74 5.49 2.93
N ASP A 574 1.94 4.94 2.82
CA ASP A 574 2.27 3.60 3.31
C ASP A 574 2.29 3.53 4.86
N PRO A 575 1.79 2.46 5.50
CA PRO A 575 1.68 2.37 6.96
C PRO A 575 3.00 2.31 7.73
N CYS A 576 4.02 1.62 7.22
CA CYS A 576 5.30 1.44 7.92
C CYS A 576 6.44 2.26 7.30
N ALA A 577 6.33 2.65 6.04
CA ALA A 577 7.43 3.17 5.24
C ALA A 577 7.19 4.61 4.73
N PRO A 578 8.23 5.45 4.66
CA PRO A 578 9.54 5.25 5.29
C PRO A 578 9.44 5.19 6.83
N GLU A 579 10.42 4.52 7.45
CA GLU A 579 10.48 4.26 8.90
C GLU A 579 10.24 5.52 9.75
N ALA A 580 10.85 6.65 9.36
CA ALA A 580 10.72 7.94 10.04
C ALA A 580 9.30 8.53 10.05
N TYR A 581 8.41 8.04 9.19
CA TYR A 581 7.05 8.54 9.01
C TYR A 581 6.00 7.42 9.05
N SER A 582 6.26 6.37 9.83
CA SER A 582 5.30 5.31 10.12
C SER A 582 4.02 5.86 10.78
N TRP A 583 2.92 5.14 10.60
CA TRP A 583 1.63 5.55 11.14
C TRP A 583 1.61 5.48 12.67
N GLU A 584 1.06 6.52 13.27
CA GLU A 584 0.99 6.71 14.72
C GLU A 584 0.19 5.59 15.36
N GLY A 585 0.80 4.96 16.37
CA GLY A 585 0.25 3.80 17.07
C GLY A 585 0.57 2.48 16.39
N LEU A 586 1.26 2.47 15.24
CA LEU A 586 1.89 1.28 14.70
C LEU A 586 3.34 1.16 15.19
N ASN A 587 3.79 -0.07 15.36
CA ASN A 587 5.21 -0.40 15.29
C ASN A 587 5.39 -1.50 14.24
N CYS A 588 6.42 -1.38 13.42
CA CYS A 588 6.71 -2.32 12.36
C CYS A 588 8.08 -2.96 12.54
N SER A 589 8.23 -4.16 12.01
CA SER A 589 9.54 -4.79 11.86
C SER A 589 10.24 -4.23 10.62
N TYR A 590 11.52 -3.90 10.74
CA TYR A 590 12.34 -3.40 9.66
C TYR A 590 13.51 -4.36 9.44
N ASP A 591 13.51 -5.02 8.29
CA ASP A 591 14.59 -5.89 7.83
C ASP A 591 15.04 -5.38 6.46
N ARG A 592 16.36 -5.36 6.20
CA ARG A 592 16.93 -4.85 4.95
C ARG A 592 16.43 -5.61 3.73
N PHE A 593 16.05 -6.87 3.88
CA PHE A 593 15.69 -7.74 2.76
C PHE A 593 14.19 -8.02 2.66
N ASN A 594 13.43 -7.74 3.72
CA ASN A 594 12.01 -8.08 3.79
C ASN A 594 11.12 -6.83 3.92
N PRO A 595 9.95 -6.80 3.26
CA PRO A 595 8.97 -5.73 3.43
C PRO A 595 8.58 -5.55 4.91
N PRO A 596 8.48 -4.31 5.42
CA PRO A 596 8.10 -4.07 6.80
C PRO A 596 6.75 -4.70 7.16
N ARG A 597 6.69 -5.36 8.32
CA ARG A 597 5.49 -6.04 8.84
C ARG A 597 4.98 -5.37 10.10
N VAL A 598 3.66 -5.25 10.25
CA VAL A 598 3.04 -4.63 11.44
C VAL A 598 3.12 -5.60 12.62
N ILE A 599 3.85 -5.23 13.67
CA ILE A 599 4.05 -6.05 14.87
C ILE A 599 3.32 -5.49 16.10
N SER A 600 2.95 -4.21 16.11
CA SER A 600 2.17 -3.60 17.19
C SER A 600 1.16 -2.63 16.64
N LEU A 601 -0.04 -2.62 17.22
CA LEU A 601 -1.12 -1.68 16.92
C LEU A 601 -1.80 -1.20 18.21
N ASN A 602 -1.66 0.09 18.49
CA ASN A 602 -2.33 0.77 19.59
C ASN A 602 -3.42 1.71 19.07
N LEU A 603 -4.67 1.28 19.26
CA LEU A 603 -5.89 2.03 18.97
C LEU A 603 -6.68 2.34 20.24
N SER A 604 -6.03 2.32 21.40
CA SER A 604 -6.69 2.71 22.64
C SER A 604 -7.18 4.17 22.56
N SER A 605 -8.29 4.47 23.25
CA SER A 605 -8.85 5.83 23.37
C SER A 605 -9.06 6.55 22.02
N SER A 606 -9.35 5.79 20.95
CA SER A 606 -9.44 6.32 19.58
C SER A 606 -10.87 6.64 19.15
N GLY A 607 -11.83 6.54 20.08
CA GLY A 607 -13.25 6.80 19.80
C GLY A 607 -13.87 5.80 18.84
N LEU A 608 -13.32 4.58 18.74
CA LEU A 608 -13.84 3.57 17.82
C LEU A 608 -15.24 3.10 18.25
N THR A 609 -16.14 2.95 17.28
CA THR A 609 -17.52 2.49 17.49
C THR A 609 -17.86 1.34 16.55
N GLY A 610 -18.82 0.50 16.93
CA GLY A 610 -19.27 -0.65 16.11
C GLY A 610 -18.45 -1.91 16.36
N GLU A 611 -18.56 -2.90 15.47
CA GLU A 611 -17.91 -4.21 15.65
C GLU A 611 -16.39 -4.17 15.46
N ILE A 612 -15.69 -5.11 16.11
CA ILE A 612 -14.24 -5.30 15.94
C ILE A 612 -13.98 -5.89 14.54
N SER A 613 -13.22 -5.16 13.72
CA SER A 613 -12.97 -5.49 12.32
C SER A 613 -12.22 -6.82 12.20
N THR A 614 -12.75 -7.74 11.42
CA THR A 614 -12.10 -9.04 11.14
C THR A 614 -10.78 -8.88 10.40
N ALA A 615 -10.56 -7.76 9.70
CA ALA A 615 -9.30 -7.43 9.03
C ALA A 615 -8.09 -7.42 9.98
N LEU A 616 -8.30 -7.13 11.27
CA LEU A 616 -7.24 -7.23 12.29
C LEU A 616 -6.67 -8.65 12.42
N SER A 617 -7.44 -9.67 12.06
CA SER A 617 -6.97 -11.07 12.07
C SER A 617 -5.98 -11.38 10.95
N ASN A 618 -5.92 -10.56 9.89
CA ASN A 618 -5.00 -10.75 8.76
C ASN A 618 -3.57 -10.29 9.07
N LEU A 619 -3.36 -9.57 10.17
CA LEU A 619 -2.04 -9.11 10.61
C LEU A 619 -1.30 -10.25 11.31
N VAL A 620 -0.79 -11.22 10.55
CA VAL A 620 -0.30 -12.51 11.06
C VAL A 620 0.87 -12.38 12.05
N LEU A 621 1.71 -11.34 11.91
CA LEU A 621 2.85 -11.08 12.79
C LEU A 621 2.54 -10.08 13.93
N LEU A 622 1.29 -9.64 14.08
CA LEU A 622 0.91 -8.69 15.11
C LEU A 622 1.08 -9.28 16.51
N GLN A 623 2.00 -8.75 17.32
CA GLN A 623 2.29 -9.22 18.67
C GLN A 623 1.50 -8.45 19.73
N TYR A 624 1.14 -7.20 19.47
CA TYR A 624 0.42 -6.35 20.41
C TYR A 624 -0.77 -5.66 19.73
N LEU A 625 -1.96 -5.78 20.32
CA LEU A 625 -3.17 -5.09 19.91
C LEU A 625 -3.89 -4.51 21.11
N ASN A 626 -3.99 -3.19 21.16
CA ASN A 626 -4.74 -2.49 22.21
C ASN A 626 -5.96 -1.74 21.63
N LEU A 627 -7.14 -2.16 22.06
CA LEU A 627 -8.45 -1.60 21.70
C LEU A 627 -9.21 -1.02 22.90
N GLU A 628 -8.55 -0.86 24.06
CA GLU A 628 -9.18 -0.36 25.28
C GLU A 628 -9.70 1.08 25.16
N ARG A 629 -10.66 1.44 26.02
CA ARG A 629 -11.24 2.79 26.09
C ARG A 629 -11.87 3.24 24.76
N ASN A 630 -12.48 2.30 24.04
CA ASN A 630 -13.32 2.54 22.87
C ASN A 630 -14.76 2.09 23.13
N GLN A 631 -15.68 2.44 22.23
CA GLN A 631 -17.11 2.10 22.30
C GLN A 631 -17.44 0.98 21.31
N LEU A 632 -16.58 -0.05 21.29
CA LEU A 632 -16.72 -1.19 20.40
C LEU A 632 -17.81 -2.14 20.91
N THR A 633 -18.58 -2.72 19.98
CA THR A 633 -19.67 -3.66 20.22
C THR A 633 -19.38 -5.00 19.54
N GLY A 634 -20.23 -6.01 19.76
CA GLY A 634 -20.06 -7.32 19.14
C GLY A 634 -18.93 -8.15 19.77
N SER A 635 -18.70 -9.33 19.19
CA SER A 635 -17.71 -10.30 19.69
C SER A 635 -16.32 -10.06 19.13
N VAL A 636 -15.30 -10.48 19.88
CA VAL A 636 -13.91 -10.49 19.40
C VAL A 636 -13.78 -11.51 18.26
N PRO A 637 -13.19 -11.16 17.10
CA PRO A 637 -12.97 -12.07 15.99
C PRO A 637 -12.23 -13.35 16.41
N ALA A 638 -12.67 -14.50 15.90
CA ALA A 638 -12.12 -15.81 16.27
C ALA A 638 -10.61 -15.93 15.99
N GLY A 639 -10.12 -15.32 14.91
CA GLY A 639 -8.68 -15.29 14.59
C GLY A 639 -7.84 -14.58 15.66
N LEU A 640 -8.35 -13.46 16.21
CA LEU A 640 -7.70 -12.75 17.31
C LEU A 640 -7.76 -13.55 18.62
N ILE A 641 -8.91 -14.20 18.91
CA ILE A 641 -9.04 -15.06 20.09
C ILE A 641 -8.06 -16.23 20.01
N ALA A 642 -7.97 -16.91 18.87
CA ALA A 642 -7.06 -18.05 18.70
C ALA A 642 -5.60 -17.64 18.94
N ARG A 643 -5.20 -16.47 18.42
CA ARG A 643 -3.85 -15.92 18.59
C ARG A 643 -3.58 -15.40 20.00
N ALA A 644 -4.59 -14.87 20.69
CA ALA A 644 -4.48 -14.51 22.10
C ALA A 644 -4.36 -15.77 22.98
N SER A 645 -5.18 -16.78 22.72
CA SER A 645 -5.15 -18.08 23.42
C SER A 645 -3.82 -18.79 23.25
N ASN A 646 -3.26 -18.80 22.04
CA ASN A 646 -1.94 -19.38 21.76
C ASN A 646 -0.77 -18.44 22.10
N GLY A 647 -1.03 -17.19 22.52
CA GLY A 647 0.00 -16.24 22.98
C GLY A 647 0.85 -15.57 21.93
N SER A 648 0.56 -15.77 20.65
CA SER A 648 1.19 -15.00 19.58
C SER A 648 0.76 -13.53 19.61
N LEU A 649 -0.38 -13.22 20.23
CA LEU A 649 -0.92 -11.86 20.34
C LEU A 649 -1.25 -11.49 21.79
N SER A 650 -0.70 -10.38 22.28
CA SER A 650 -1.21 -9.68 23.46
C SER A 650 -2.40 -8.82 23.04
N LEU A 651 -3.60 -9.19 23.49
CA LEU A 651 -4.85 -8.55 23.10
C LEU A 651 -5.51 -7.89 24.31
N SER A 652 -5.65 -6.56 24.23
CA SER A 652 -6.41 -5.74 25.17
C SER A 652 -7.68 -5.22 24.49
N VAL A 653 -8.85 -5.53 25.06
CA VAL A 653 -10.17 -5.12 24.52
C VAL A 653 -10.93 -4.29 25.55
N GLY A 654 -11.70 -3.30 25.08
CA GLY A 654 -12.60 -2.55 25.94
C GLY A 654 -13.95 -3.25 26.18
N GLY A 655 -14.54 -3.02 27.34
CA GLY A 655 -15.88 -3.49 27.73
C GLY A 655 -15.86 -4.77 28.57
N GLU A 656 -16.61 -4.76 29.68
CA GLU A 656 -16.58 -5.85 30.68
C GLU A 656 -16.92 -7.22 30.09
N GLU A 657 -17.89 -7.29 29.17
CA GLU A 657 -18.31 -8.56 28.55
C GLU A 657 -17.23 -9.14 27.63
N ASN A 658 -16.56 -8.30 26.83
CA ASN A 658 -15.52 -8.72 25.91
C ASN A 658 -14.23 -9.11 26.64
N GLU A 659 -13.85 -8.37 27.68
CA GLU A 659 -12.76 -8.77 28.57
C GLU A 659 -13.06 -10.11 29.26
N ALA A 660 -14.27 -10.28 29.79
CA ALA A 660 -14.66 -11.52 30.46
C ALA A 660 -14.61 -12.70 29.49
N ARG A 661 -15.20 -12.58 28.30
CA ARG A 661 -15.15 -13.62 27.26
C ARG A 661 -13.73 -13.96 26.82
N LEU A 662 -12.87 -12.96 26.63
CA LEU A 662 -11.47 -13.17 26.26
C LEU A 662 -10.73 -13.94 27.36
N LYS A 663 -10.88 -13.53 28.62
CA LYS A 663 -10.29 -14.22 29.79
C LYS A 663 -10.77 -15.67 29.88
N VAL A 664 -12.06 -15.92 29.68
CA VAL A 664 -12.64 -17.28 29.69
C VAL A 664 -12.10 -18.14 28.54
N ASN A 665 -12.04 -17.61 27.31
CA ASN A 665 -11.52 -18.37 26.17
C ASN A 665 -10.04 -18.72 26.35
N ILE A 666 -9.24 -17.79 26.85
CA ILE A 666 -7.84 -18.04 27.19
C ILE A 666 -7.75 -19.11 28.28
N PHE A 667 -8.57 -19.02 29.33
CA PHE A 667 -8.62 -20.01 30.42
C PHE A 667 -8.98 -21.42 29.93
N ILE A 668 -10.06 -21.55 29.16
CA ILE A 668 -10.49 -22.84 28.60
C ILE A 668 -9.44 -23.42 27.64
N SER A 669 -8.77 -22.57 26.84
CA SER A 669 -7.67 -23.02 25.98
C SER A 669 -6.52 -23.58 26.81
N LYS A 670 -6.15 -22.92 27.91
CA LYS A 670 -5.11 -23.42 28.84
C LYS A 670 -5.50 -24.75 29.46
N VAL A 671 -6.74 -24.89 29.94
CA VAL A 671 -7.26 -26.16 30.48
C VAL A 671 -7.13 -27.29 29.46
N LYS A 672 -7.55 -27.05 28.21
CA LYS A 672 -7.46 -28.06 27.13
C LYS A 672 -6.03 -28.49 26.83
N SER A 673 -5.06 -27.57 26.88
CA SER A 673 -3.64 -27.89 26.71
C SER A 673 -3.11 -28.71 27.90
N LEU A 674 -3.39 -28.28 29.12
CA LEU A 674 -2.95 -28.93 30.36
C LEU A 674 -3.50 -30.35 30.54
N MET A 675 -4.76 -30.58 30.16
CA MET A 675 -5.38 -31.90 30.25
C MET A 675 -4.73 -32.96 29.34
N ARG A 676 -3.88 -32.57 28.39
CA ARG A 676 -3.22 -33.49 27.45
C ARG A 676 -1.83 -33.95 27.91
N VAL A 677 -1.29 -33.34 28.97
CA VAL A 677 0.11 -33.52 29.40
C VAL A 677 0.13 -34.36 30.67
N HIS A 678 0.61 -35.60 30.58
CA HIS A 678 0.63 -36.54 31.70
C HIS A 678 2.01 -37.20 31.82
N HIS A 679 2.75 -36.85 32.87
CA HIS A 679 4.07 -37.40 33.14
C HIS A 679 4.35 -37.43 34.64
N ARG A 680 5.14 -38.40 35.11
CA ARG A 680 5.47 -38.57 36.55
C ARG A 680 6.18 -37.37 37.17
N ASN A 681 6.86 -36.54 36.37
CA ASN A 681 7.58 -35.34 36.80
C ASN A 681 6.91 -34.03 36.37
N LEU A 682 5.61 -34.05 36.08
CA LEU A 682 4.79 -32.87 35.81
C LEU A 682 3.58 -32.89 36.75
N THR A 683 3.16 -31.74 37.29
CA THR A 683 2.00 -31.69 38.17
C THR A 683 0.72 -32.00 37.40
N ALA A 684 -0.03 -33.00 37.86
CA ALA A 684 -1.28 -33.41 37.25
C ALA A 684 -2.39 -32.41 37.55
N LEU A 685 -3.04 -31.92 36.50
CA LEU A 685 -4.29 -31.17 36.60
C LEU A 685 -5.43 -32.17 36.87
N VAL A 686 -6.04 -32.10 38.05
CA VAL A 686 -7.16 -32.95 38.47
C VAL A 686 -8.48 -32.44 37.90
N GLY A 687 -8.63 -31.12 37.80
CA GLY A 687 -9.84 -30.50 37.26
C GLY A 687 -9.75 -28.98 37.20
N TYR A 688 -10.85 -28.34 36.86
CA TYR A 688 -10.99 -26.89 36.84
C TYR A 688 -12.37 -26.49 37.36
N CYS A 689 -12.46 -25.28 37.90
CA CYS A 689 -13.71 -24.64 38.31
C CYS A 689 -13.92 -23.39 37.46
N TYR A 690 -15.14 -23.25 36.96
CA TYR A 690 -15.59 -22.03 36.29
C TYR A 690 -17.00 -21.69 36.77
N GLU A 691 -17.10 -20.69 37.63
CA GLU A 691 -18.38 -20.21 38.18
C GLU A 691 -18.39 -18.67 38.18
N GLY A 692 -19.18 -18.08 37.27
CA GLY A 692 -19.25 -16.63 37.08
C GLY A 692 -17.90 -16.04 36.67
N LYS A 693 -17.31 -15.19 37.53
CA LYS A 693 -15.98 -14.58 37.33
C LYS A 693 -14.85 -15.41 37.96
N PHE A 694 -15.15 -16.44 38.74
CA PHE A 694 -14.16 -17.28 39.40
C PHE A 694 -13.68 -18.37 38.45
N MET A 695 -12.38 -18.36 38.17
CA MET A 695 -11.68 -19.35 37.36
C MET A 695 -10.58 -19.96 38.23
N GLY A 696 -10.64 -21.27 38.46
CA GLY A 696 -9.70 -21.99 39.30
C GLY A 696 -9.22 -23.27 38.63
N LEU A 697 -7.94 -23.61 38.83
CA LEU A 697 -7.36 -24.88 38.43
C LEU A 697 -7.12 -25.72 39.68
N VAL A 698 -7.46 -27.00 39.62
CA VAL A 698 -7.30 -27.96 40.73
C VAL A 698 -6.17 -28.90 40.36
N TYR A 699 -5.08 -28.85 41.12
CA TYR A 699 -3.90 -29.70 40.96
C TYR A 699 -3.80 -30.73 42.08
N GLU A 700 -2.97 -31.75 41.87
CA GLU A 700 -2.49 -32.58 42.97
C GLU A 700 -1.74 -31.75 44.02
N TYR A 701 -1.81 -32.16 45.29
CA TYR A 701 -1.17 -31.45 46.39
C TYR A 701 0.30 -31.85 46.53
N MET A 702 1.19 -30.86 46.63
CA MET A 702 2.65 -31.05 46.73
C MET A 702 3.12 -30.78 48.15
N ALA A 703 3.22 -31.84 48.97
CA ALA A 703 3.39 -31.74 50.42
C ALA A 703 4.68 -31.05 50.90
N ASN A 704 5.74 -31.07 50.08
CA ASN A 704 7.06 -30.56 50.45
C ASN A 704 7.39 -29.18 49.83
N LYS A 705 6.39 -28.39 49.43
CA LYS A 705 6.56 -27.03 48.86
C LYS A 705 7.42 -27.02 47.57
N ASP A 706 7.83 -25.83 47.14
CA ASP A 706 8.69 -25.60 45.98
C ASP A 706 10.20 -25.65 46.32
N LEU A 707 11.04 -25.85 45.30
CA LEU A 707 12.50 -25.88 45.44
C LEU A 707 13.07 -24.55 45.95
N GLN A 708 12.45 -23.41 45.62
CA GLN A 708 12.92 -22.09 46.11
C GLN A 708 12.86 -22.00 47.64
N ALA A 709 11.81 -22.53 48.26
CA ALA A 709 11.65 -22.59 49.70
C ALA A 709 12.75 -23.43 50.39
N HIS A 710 13.24 -24.48 49.73
CA HIS A 710 14.34 -25.32 50.23
C HIS A 710 15.72 -24.70 50.03
N LEU A 711 15.91 -23.92 48.96
CA LEU A 711 17.17 -23.22 48.71
C LEU A 711 17.30 -21.92 49.51
N SER A 712 16.20 -21.40 50.08
CA SER A 712 16.21 -20.19 50.92
C SER A 712 17.11 -20.34 52.15
N GLY A 713 17.89 -19.31 52.47
CA GLY A 713 18.74 -19.26 53.66
C GLY A 713 18.00 -19.33 55.00
N LYS A 714 16.66 -19.24 54.99
CA LYS A 714 15.80 -19.29 56.18
C LYS A 714 15.33 -20.70 56.54
N ASN A 715 15.56 -21.71 55.69
CA ASN A 715 15.12 -23.08 55.94
C ASN A 715 16.18 -23.83 56.77
N PRO A 716 15.84 -24.37 57.96
CA PRO A 716 16.77 -25.15 58.77
C PRO A 716 17.12 -26.52 58.15
N ASN A 717 16.25 -27.06 57.29
CA ASN A 717 16.44 -28.35 56.63
C ASN A 717 17.09 -28.13 55.26
N VAL A 718 18.41 -28.22 55.21
CA VAL A 718 19.20 -28.06 53.99
C VAL A 718 19.17 -29.35 53.17
N LEU A 719 18.71 -29.28 51.92
CA LEU A 719 18.78 -30.41 50.98
C LEU A 719 20.23 -30.85 50.78
N SER A 720 20.48 -32.14 50.93
CA SER A 720 21.77 -32.77 50.62
C SER A 720 22.10 -32.68 49.13
N TRP A 721 23.38 -32.89 48.79
CA TRP A 721 23.83 -32.87 47.40
C TRP A 721 23.07 -33.86 46.51
N GLU A 722 22.88 -35.08 46.99
CA GLU A 722 22.14 -36.13 46.29
C GLU A 722 20.67 -35.75 46.04
N GLU A 723 20.00 -35.17 47.05
CA GLU A 723 18.62 -34.70 46.89
C GLU A 723 18.51 -33.58 45.86
N ARG A 724 19.48 -32.64 45.86
CA ARG A 724 19.54 -31.56 44.86
C ARG A 724 19.69 -32.11 43.44
N LEU A 725 20.62 -33.06 43.23
CA LEU A 725 20.81 -33.69 41.92
C LEU A 725 19.56 -34.47 41.48
N ARG A 726 18.95 -35.24 42.39
CA ARG A 726 17.71 -35.98 42.10
C ARG A 726 16.57 -35.06 41.70
N ILE A 727 16.36 -33.96 42.43
CA ILE A 727 15.31 -32.97 42.13
C ILE A 727 15.53 -32.33 40.76
N VAL A 728 16.75 -31.93 40.45
CA VAL A 728 17.10 -31.35 39.13
C VAL A 728 16.91 -32.39 38.03
N ALA A 729 17.33 -33.65 38.22
CA ALA A 729 17.15 -34.72 37.25
C ALA A 729 15.66 -35.02 37.00
N ASP A 730 14.84 -35.07 38.04
CA ASP A 730 13.39 -35.23 37.93
C ASP A 730 12.76 -34.07 37.13
N ALA A 731 13.13 -32.82 37.45
CA ALA A 731 12.64 -31.64 36.72
C ALA A 731 13.10 -31.65 35.24
N ALA A 732 14.36 -32.02 34.97
CA ALA A 732 14.89 -32.17 33.61
C ALA A 732 14.09 -33.19 32.80
N GLN A 733 13.71 -34.32 33.42
CA GLN A 733 12.93 -35.37 32.78
C GLN A 733 11.49 -34.92 32.48
N GLY A 734 10.90 -34.10 33.36
CA GLY A 734 9.62 -33.43 33.06
C GLY A 734 9.71 -32.51 31.84
N LEU A 735 10.78 -31.73 31.74
CA LEU A 735 10.99 -30.77 30.66
C LEU A 735 11.33 -31.47 29.32
N GLU A 736 12.14 -32.52 29.35
CA GLU A 736 12.41 -33.39 28.20
C GLU A 736 11.11 -33.96 27.62
N TYR A 737 10.20 -34.45 28.47
CA TYR A 737 8.92 -34.96 28.02
C TYR A 737 8.12 -33.89 27.25
N MET A 738 8.11 -32.65 27.74
CA MET A 738 7.42 -31.55 27.08
C MET A 738 8.03 -31.21 25.71
N HIS A 739 9.36 -31.20 25.60
CA HIS A 739 10.07 -30.81 24.36
C HIS A 739 10.04 -31.90 23.29
N CYS A 740 10.17 -33.17 23.67
CA CYS A 740 10.47 -34.24 22.70
C CYS A 740 9.41 -35.36 22.65
N SER A 741 8.65 -35.57 23.73
CA SER A 741 7.77 -36.74 23.88
C SER A 741 6.28 -36.43 23.73
N CYS A 742 5.89 -35.16 23.74
CA CYS A 742 4.54 -34.73 23.41
C CYS A 742 4.30 -34.77 21.89
N ARG A 743 3.07 -35.13 21.48
CA ARG A 743 2.64 -35.13 20.07
C ARG A 743 2.87 -33.76 19.40
N GLU A 744 2.66 -32.69 20.17
CA GLU A 744 3.03 -31.33 19.80
C GLU A 744 3.99 -30.82 20.89
N PRO A 745 5.25 -30.46 20.58
CA PRO A 745 6.20 -29.99 21.57
C PRO A 745 5.67 -28.79 22.35
N ILE A 746 5.94 -28.74 23.66
CA ILE A 746 5.47 -27.67 24.55
C ILE A 746 6.67 -26.98 25.18
N VAL A 747 6.77 -25.66 25.04
CA VAL A 747 7.76 -24.83 25.73
C VAL A 747 7.10 -24.16 26.94
N HIS A 748 7.69 -24.30 28.12
CA HIS A 748 7.13 -23.89 29.41
C HIS A 748 7.22 -22.37 29.64
N ARG A 749 8.35 -21.74 29.27
CA ARG A 749 8.65 -20.29 29.37
C ARG A 749 8.78 -19.67 30.76
N ASP A 750 8.62 -20.45 31.82
CA ASP A 750 8.73 -19.96 33.20
C ASP A 750 9.39 -20.99 34.12
N ILE A 751 10.47 -21.59 33.64
CA ILE A 751 11.25 -22.54 34.42
C ILE A 751 12.04 -21.77 35.48
N LYS A 752 11.71 -22.02 36.75
CA LYS A 752 12.35 -21.43 37.93
C LYS A 752 12.14 -22.33 39.15
N PRO A 753 12.93 -22.18 40.23
CA PRO A 753 12.79 -23.02 41.44
C PRO A 753 11.41 -22.96 42.10
N ALA A 754 10.70 -21.82 41.99
CA ALA A 754 9.33 -21.67 42.50
C ALA A 754 8.31 -22.58 41.79
N ASN A 755 8.60 -22.96 40.54
CA ASN A 755 7.73 -23.78 39.69
C ASN A 755 8.18 -25.26 39.67
N ILE A 756 9.12 -25.65 40.52
CA ILE A 756 9.53 -27.04 40.73
C ILE A 756 9.03 -27.46 42.11
N LEU A 757 7.93 -28.19 42.14
CA LEU A 757 7.24 -28.59 43.37
C LEU A 757 7.66 -29.99 43.80
N LEU A 758 7.65 -30.24 45.11
CA LEU A 758 8.07 -31.51 45.71
C LEU A 758 6.88 -32.22 46.36
N ASN A 759 6.67 -33.49 46.00
CA ASN A 759 5.66 -34.33 46.64
C ASN A 759 6.19 -34.90 47.98
N GLU A 760 5.38 -35.71 48.67
CA GLU A 760 5.70 -36.36 49.94
C GLU A 760 7.01 -37.17 49.93
N ASN A 761 7.44 -37.67 48.76
CA ASN A 761 8.66 -38.47 48.59
C ASN A 761 9.87 -37.64 48.10
N PHE A 762 9.78 -36.31 48.13
CA PHE A 762 10.76 -35.37 47.56
C PHE A 762 11.01 -35.61 46.07
N GLN A 763 10.03 -36.18 45.35
CA GLN A 763 10.07 -36.27 43.91
C GLN A 763 9.68 -34.93 43.31
N ALA A 764 10.47 -34.44 42.36
CA ALA A 764 10.21 -33.15 41.74
C ALA A 764 9.20 -33.25 40.59
N LYS A 765 8.27 -32.30 40.55
CA LYS A 765 7.33 -32.10 39.44
C LYS A 765 7.33 -30.65 39.01
N LEU A 766 7.45 -30.40 37.71
CA LEU A 766 7.27 -29.06 37.15
C LEU A 766 5.79 -28.66 37.22
N ALA A 767 5.56 -27.43 37.62
CA ALA A 767 4.26 -26.81 37.84
C ALA A 767 4.17 -25.45 37.13
N ASP A 768 2.97 -24.87 37.15
CA ASP A 768 2.66 -23.56 36.58
C ASP A 768 2.99 -23.42 35.08
N PHE A 769 2.23 -24.15 34.28
CA PHE A 769 2.22 -24.03 32.83
C PHE A 769 1.47 -22.77 32.33
N GLY A 770 1.26 -21.77 33.20
CA GLY A 770 0.46 -20.57 32.90
C GLY A 770 0.99 -19.76 31.72
N LEU A 771 2.28 -19.86 31.43
CA LEU A 771 2.94 -19.24 30.27
C LEU A 771 3.25 -20.22 29.13
N SER A 772 2.96 -21.51 29.28
CA SER A 772 3.38 -22.55 28.32
C SER A 772 2.76 -22.40 26.92
N ARG A 773 3.47 -22.91 25.91
CA ARG A 773 3.10 -22.78 24.50
C ARG A 773 3.34 -24.05 23.71
N ILE A 774 2.36 -24.41 22.87
CA ILE A 774 2.45 -25.54 21.94
C ILE A 774 3.13 -25.06 20.65
N PHE A 775 4.11 -25.81 20.15
CA PHE A 775 4.76 -25.61 18.87
C PHE A 775 4.03 -26.37 17.76
N PRO A 776 3.64 -25.72 16.66
CA PRO A 776 3.10 -26.42 15.50
C PRO A 776 4.21 -27.24 14.82
N THR A 777 3.91 -28.52 14.54
CA THR A 777 4.87 -29.50 14.02
C THR A 777 5.24 -29.30 12.54
N GLU A 778 4.64 -28.33 11.84
CA GLU A 778 4.88 -28.06 10.41
C GLU A 778 5.90 -26.92 10.21
N GLY A 779 7.14 -27.30 9.89
CA GLY A 779 8.10 -26.49 9.12
C GLY A 779 8.86 -25.36 9.82
N ASN A 780 8.47 -24.92 11.02
CA ASN A 780 9.14 -23.82 11.72
C ASN A 780 9.95 -24.28 12.93
N SER A 781 11.24 -23.93 12.99
CA SER A 781 12.15 -24.19 14.13
C SER A 781 11.93 -23.26 15.33
N HIS A 782 11.07 -22.26 15.19
CA HIS A 782 10.84 -21.23 16.21
C HIS A 782 9.42 -20.65 16.11
N VAL A 783 8.95 -20.04 17.20
CA VAL A 783 7.67 -19.31 17.26
C VAL A 783 7.94 -17.86 17.65
N THR A 784 7.57 -16.91 16.79
CA THR A 784 7.59 -15.49 17.15
C THR A 784 6.41 -15.19 18.08
N THR A 785 6.69 -14.79 19.33
CA THR A 785 5.67 -14.56 20.36
C THR A 785 6.08 -13.44 21.30
N VAL A 786 5.09 -12.79 21.91
CA VAL A 786 5.30 -11.78 22.95
C VAL A 786 6.23 -12.32 24.03
N VAL A 787 7.28 -11.58 24.37
CA VAL A 787 8.25 -11.95 25.41
C VAL A 787 7.54 -12.05 26.77
N ALA A 788 7.67 -13.20 27.44
CA ALA A 788 7.20 -13.39 28.81
C ALA A 788 8.04 -14.47 29.51
N GLY A 789 8.28 -14.26 30.81
CA GLY A 789 9.03 -15.13 31.71
C GLY A 789 9.49 -14.34 32.95
N THR A 790 10.13 -15.02 33.90
CA THR A 790 10.61 -14.39 35.13
C THR A 790 11.99 -13.72 34.92
N PRO A 791 12.19 -12.44 35.31
CA PRO A 791 13.49 -11.79 35.25
C PRO A 791 14.59 -12.58 35.97
N GLY A 792 15.75 -12.74 35.34
CA GLY A 792 16.86 -13.57 35.83
C GLY A 792 16.81 -15.03 35.40
N TYR A 793 15.67 -15.52 34.90
CA TYR A 793 15.58 -16.83 34.23
C TYR A 793 15.28 -16.69 32.75
N LEU A 794 14.75 -15.52 32.34
CA LEU A 794 14.42 -15.20 30.96
C LEU A 794 15.66 -15.24 30.05
N ASP A 795 15.55 -16.04 28.98
CA ASP A 795 16.57 -16.18 27.96
C ASP A 795 16.88 -14.85 27.24
N PRO A 796 18.15 -14.41 27.22
CA PRO A 796 18.55 -13.13 26.63
C PRO A 796 18.31 -13.05 25.12
N GLU A 797 18.53 -14.14 24.38
CA GLU A 797 18.34 -14.16 22.91
C GLU A 797 16.86 -14.10 22.57
N TYR A 798 16.03 -14.88 23.27
CA TYR A 798 14.57 -14.78 23.18
C TYR A 798 14.06 -13.38 23.55
N SER A 799 14.60 -12.76 24.61
CA SER A 799 14.19 -11.42 25.04
C SER A 799 14.45 -10.34 23.99
N THR A 800 15.48 -10.54 23.16
CA THR A 800 15.90 -9.58 22.14
C THR A 800 15.20 -9.84 20.80
N THR A 801 15.04 -11.11 20.44
CA THR A 801 14.54 -11.53 19.12
C THR A 801 13.05 -11.80 19.07
N SER A 802 12.40 -11.96 20.23
CA SER A 802 11.03 -12.50 20.36
C SER A 802 10.86 -13.90 19.75
N CYS A 803 11.97 -14.57 19.45
CA CYS A 803 12.05 -15.89 18.84
C CYS A 803 12.07 -16.95 19.94
N LEU A 804 10.93 -17.58 20.19
CA LEU A 804 10.83 -18.64 21.19
C LEU A 804 11.24 -19.97 20.55
N THR A 805 12.03 -20.76 21.28
CA THR A 805 12.40 -22.15 20.95
C THR A 805 12.41 -23.00 22.23
N GLU A 806 12.53 -24.32 22.10
CA GLU A 806 12.76 -25.21 23.24
C GLU A 806 14.07 -24.89 23.97
N LYS A 807 15.05 -24.29 23.29
CA LYS A 807 16.32 -23.84 23.86
C LYS A 807 16.16 -22.67 24.85
N SER A 808 15.05 -21.94 24.82
CA SER A 808 14.75 -20.91 25.82
C SER A 808 14.43 -21.49 27.19
N ASP A 809 13.77 -22.65 27.24
CA ASP A 809 13.58 -23.40 28.48
C ASP A 809 14.90 -24.02 28.96
N VAL A 810 15.76 -24.48 28.04
CA VAL A 810 17.10 -25.01 28.40
C VAL A 810 17.93 -23.95 29.13
N TYR A 811 17.93 -22.70 28.66
CA TYR A 811 18.59 -21.59 29.35
C TYR A 811 18.05 -21.39 30.76
N SER A 812 16.72 -21.27 30.86
CA SER A 812 16.02 -21.07 32.13
C SER A 812 16.33 -22.20 33.12
N PHE A 813 16.38 -23.44 32.62
CA PHE A 813 16.76 -24.63 33.38
C PHE A 813 18.23 -24.62 33.81
N GLY A 814 19.15 -24.18 32.95
CA GLY A 814 20.56 -23.98 33.30
C GLY A 814 20.72 -23.04 34.50
N VAL A 815 19.96 -21.94 34.55
CA VAL A 815 19.93 -21.03 35.70
C VAL A 815 19.38 -21.74 36.96
N VAL A 816 18.35 -22.60 36.83
CA VAL A 816 17.86 -23.43 37.94
C VAL A 816 18.97 -24.33 38.50
N ILE A 817 19.77 -24.97 37.64
CA ILE A 817 20.89 -25.81 38.08
C ILE A 817 21.90 -24.96 38.87
N LEU A 818 22.31 -23.80 38.33
CA LEU A 818 23.25 -22.90 39.01
C LEU A 818 22.73 -22.44 40.38
N VAL A 819 21.47 -22.02 40.46
CA VAL A 819 20.82 -21.63 41.72
C VAL A 819 20.77 -22.80 42.71
N THR A 820 20.53 -24.01 42.23
CA THR A 820 20.50 -25.23 43.06
C THR A 820 21.88 -25.61 43.60
N ILE A 821 22.93 -25.49 42.79
CA ILE A 821 24.31 -25.79 43.19
C ILE A 821 24.83 -24.75 44.19
N THR A 822 24.63 -23.47 43.88
CA THR A 822 25.23 -22.35 44.62
C THR A 822 24.42 -21.95 45.86
N GLY A 823 23.12 -22.23 45.88
CA GLY A 823 22.20 -21.72 46.90
C GLY A 823 21.96 -20.20 46.82
N ARG A 824 22.45 -19.53 45.76
CA ARG A 824 22.30 -18.09 45.52
C ARG A 824 21.05 -17.80 44.68
N PRO A 825 20.43 -16.61 44.81
CA PRO A 825 19.37 -16.19 43.89
C PRO A 825 19.93 -15.96 42.47
N ALA A 826 19.07 -16.02 41.45
CA ALA A 826 19.50 -15.82 40.05
C ALA A 826 20.12 -14.44 39.78
N ILE A 827 19.65 -13.41 40.48
CA ILE A 827 20.21 -12.05 40.46
C ILE A 827 20.49 -11.64 41.90
N GLU A 828 21.73 -11.26 42.20
CA GLU A 828 22.16 -10.73 43.48
C GLU A 828 22.97 -9.45 43.25
N SER A 829 22.60 -8.33 43.87
CA SER A 829 23.33 -7.05 43.74
C SER A 829 23.61 -6.61 42.28
N HIS A 830 22.65 -6.79 41.37
CA HIS A 830 22.75 -6.54 39.91
C HIS A 830 23.71 -7.46 39.14
N GLU A 831 24.30 -8.47 39.77
CA GLU A 831 25.09 -9.52 39.11
C GLU A 831 24.22 -10.76 38.87
N HIS A 832 24.29 -11.32 37.66
CA HIS A 832 23.61 -12.57 37.31
C HIS A 832 24.44 -13.78 37.74
N VAL A 833 23.79 -14.82 38.26
CA VAL A 833 24.47 -16.01 38.81
C VAL A 833 25.43 -16.68 37.82
N SER A 834 25.11 -16.69 36.53
CA SER A 834 26.00 -17.26 35.51
C SER A 834 27.32 -16.49 35.35
N HIS A 835 27.29 -15.16 35.44
CA HIS A 835 28.50 -14.32 35.39
C HIS A 835 29.36 -14.54 36.64
N TRP A 836 28.70 -14.59 37.81
CA TRP A 836 29.39 -14.87 39.07
C TRP A 836 30.08 -16.25 39.02
N VAL A 837 29.38 -17.30 38.62
CA VAL A 837 29.95 -18.66 38.48
C VAL A 837 31.09 -18.66 37.46
N SER A 838 30.95 -18.00 36.31
CA SER A 838 32.02 -17.88 35.30
C SER A 838 33.29 -17.25 35.89
N SER A 839 33.14 -16.19 36.70
CA SER A 839 34.27 -15.55 37.38
C SER A 839 34.97 -16.45 38.40
N MET A 840 34.22 -17.35 39.04
CA MET A 840 34.72 -18.29 40.03
C MET A 840 35.39 -19.50 39.38
N LEU A 841 34.87 -19.95 38.23
CA LEU A 841 35.46 -20.99 37.40
C LEU A 841 36.86 -20.58 36.90
N ALA A 842 37.04 -19.32 36.52
CA ALA A 842 38.35 -18.77 36.14
C ALA A 842 39.39 -18.83 37.29
N LYS A 843 38.94 -18.92 38.54
CA LYS A 843 39.81 -19.08 39.73
C LYS A 843 40.09 -20.54 40.08
N GLY A 844 39.45 -21.50 39.41
CA GLY A 844 39.74 -22.93 39.50
C GLY A 844 39.28 -23.63 40.80
N ASN A 845 38.41 -23.04 41.61
CA ASN A 845 37.98 -23.64 42.89
C ASN A 845 36.47 -23.87 42.97
N ILE A 846 36.04 -25.08 42.61
CA ILE A 846 34.64 -25.54 42.64
C ILE A 846 34.03 -25.53 44.05
N LYS A 847 34.83 -25.71 45.11
CA LYS A 847 34.34 -25.69 46.50
C LYS A 847 33.81 -24.33 46.90
N ASN A 848 34.29 -23.26 46.27
CA ASN A 848 33.80 -21.90 46.51
C ASN A 848 32.56 -21.55 45.68
N ILE A 849 32.16 -22.42 44.74
CA ILE A 849 30.94 -22.26 43.93
C ILE A 849 29.76 -22.95 44.62
N VAL A 850 29.98 -24.15 45.16
CA VAL A 850 28.94 -24.96 45.81
C VAL A 850 28.46 -24.29 47.11
N ASP A 851 27.16 -24.41 47.38
CA ASP A 851 26.48 -23.87 48.56
C ASP A 851 27.24 -24.20 49.87
N PRO A 852 27.75 -23.19 50.59
CA PRO A 852 28.52 -23.38 51.83
C PRO A 852 27.77 -24.17 52.91
N ARG A 853 26.42 -24.18 52.87
CA ARG A 853 25.59 -24.92 53.83
C ARG A 853 25.72 -26.43 53.69
N LEU A 854 26.23 -26.94 52.56
CA LEU A 854 26.54 -28.36 52.37
C LEU A 854 27.79 -28.80 53.13
N ARG A 855 28.59 -27.86 53.68
CA ARG A 855 29.77 -28.14 54.53
C ARG A 855 30.80 -29.11 53.90
N GLY A 856 30.90 -29.14 52.57
CA GLY A 856 31.80 -30.04 51.85
C GLY A 856 31.27 -31.46 51.62
N HIS A 857 30.02 -31.76 51.99
CA HIS A 857 29.38 -33.06 51.74
C HIS A 857 28.84 -33.17 50.31
N PHE A 858 29.75 -33.22 49.33
CA PHE A 858 29.45 -33.44 47.92
C PHE A 858 30.68 -34.03 47.21
N ASP A 859 30.46 -34.86 46.18
CA ASP A 859 31.55 -35.29 45.31
C ASP A 859 32.01 -34.16 44.39
N VAL A 860 33.32 -33.94 44.33
CA VAL A 860 33.93 -32.83 43.58
C VAL A 860 33.74 -33.00 42.07
N ASN A 861 33.82 -34.24 41.57
CA ASN A 861 33.66 -34.52 40.14
C ASN A 861 32.21 -34.34 39.71
N SER A 862 31.26 -34.81 40.51
CA SER A 862 29.83 -34.62 40.33
C SER A 862 29.47 -33.12 40.35
N ALA A 863 30.03 -32.33 41.28
CA ALA A 863 29.83 -30.89 41.32
C ALA A 863 30.41 -30.17 40.09
N TRP A 864 31.61 -30.55 39.65
CA TRP A 864 32.20 -30.02 38.43
C TRP A 864 31.32 -30.29 37.21
N ARG A 865 30.89 -31.54 37.04
CA ARG A 865 30.06 -31.95 35.92
C ARG A 865 28.71 -31.25 35.91
N ALA A 866 28.07 -31.10 37.07
CA ALA A 866 26.81 -30.37 37.20
C ALA A 866 26.95 -28.89 36.82
N VAL A 867 28.08 -28.24 37.17
CA VAL A 867 28.37 -26.86 36.75
C VAL A 867 28.65 -26.78 35.24
N GLU A 868 29.38 -27.72 34.66
CA GLU A 868 29.60 -27.77 33.20
C GLU A 868 28.30 -27.84 32.41
N ILE A 869 27.40 -28.75 32.81
CA ILE A 869 26.05 -28.89 32.22
C ILE A 869 25.31 -27.57 32.32
N ALA A 870 25.28 -26.97 33.51
CA ALA A 870 24.59 -25.71 33.76
C ALA A 870 25.14 -24.57 32.89
N MET A 871 26.47 -24.47 32.76
CA MET A 871 27.14 -23.45 31.95
C MET A 871 26.89 -23.63 30.46
N ALA A 872 26.83 -24.87 29.96
CA ALA A 872 26.44 -25.15 28.58
C ALA A 872 24.98 -24.75 28.30
N CYS A 873 24.07 -25.00 29.25
CA CYS A 873 22.66 -24.60 29.16
C CYS A 873 22.47 -23.08 29.10
N VAL A 874 23.27 -22.29 29.83
CA VAL A 874 23.19 -20.82 29.87
C VAL A 874 24.01 -20.10 28.80
N SER A 875 24.45 -20.81 27.73
CA SER A 875 25.12 -20.16 26.60
C SER A 875 24.23 -19.05 26.00
N PRO A 876 24.79 -17.89 25.62
CA PRO A 876 24.01 -16.80 25.04
C PRO A 876 23.30 -17.20 23.74
N THR A 877 23.82 -18.15 22.96
CA THR A 877 23.30 -18.53 21.63
C THR A 877 22.51 -19.85 21.66
N PHE A 878 21.35 -19.90 20.99
CA PHE A 878 20.46 -21.08 20.95
C PHE A 878 21.13 -22.36 20.43
N SER A 879 21.98 -22.22 19.40
CA SER A 879 22.61 -23.35 18.70
C SER A 879 23.67 -24.06 19.53
N GLU A 880 24.28 -23.37 20.49
CA GLU A 880 25.31 -23.92 21.37
C GLU A 880 24.73 -24.63 22.60
N ARG A 881 23.48 -24.34 22.95
CA ARG A 881 22.82 -24.98 24.10
C ARG A 881 22.52 -26.46 23.80
N PRO A 882 22.71 -27.38 24.75
CA PRO A 882 22.32 -28.78 24.58
C PRO A 882 20.81 -28.94 24.46
N THR A 883 20.34 -30.13 24.05
CA THR A 883 18.92 -30.50 24.15
C THR A 883 18.61 -31.03 25.54
N MET A 884 17.35 -30.98 25.97
CA MET A 884 16.97 -31.54 27.28
C MET A 884 17.25 -33.04 27.40
N THR A 885 17.22 -33.79 26.30
CA THR A 885 17.62 -35.20 26.29
C THR A 885 19.10 -35.38 26.65
N GLN A 886 19.98 -34.53 26.12
CA GLN A 886 21.41 -34.52 26.49
C GLN A 886 21.58 -34.15 27.96
N VAL A 887 20.89 -33.10 28.43
CA VAL A 887 20.93 -32.65 29.83
C VAL A 887 20.46 -33.75 30.78
N VAL A 888 19.37 -34.46 30.47
CA VAL A 888 18.86 -35.58 31.30
C VAL A 888 19.87 -36.73 31.37
N ALA A 889 20.50 -37.10 30.25
CA ALA A 889 21.50 -38.16 30.21
C ALA A 889 22.70 -37.81 31.11
N GLU A 890 23.25 -36.61 30.98
CA GLU A 890 24.43 -36.19 31.75
C GLU A 890 24.13 -36.03 33.26
N LEU A 891 22.94 -35.54 33.64
CA LEU A 891 22.54 -35.43 35.05
C LEU A 891 22.36 -36.81 35.72
N LYS A 892 21.90 -37.82 34.98
CA LYS A 892 21.80 -39.20 35.47
C LYS A 892 23.18 -39.80 35.72
N GLU A 893 24.15 -39.53 34.84
CA GLU A 893 25.55 -39.93 35.05
C GLU A 893 26.20 -39.22 36.26
N CYS A 894 25.90 -37.93 36.47
CA CYS A 894 26.34 -37.19 37.67
C CYS A 894 25.82 -37.82 38.97
N SER A 895 24.58 -38.33 38.94
CA SER A 895 23.96 -38.96 40.11
C SER A 895 24.53 -40.37 40.36
N ALA A 896 24.79 -41.13 39.30
CA ALA A 896 25.38 -42.48 39.39
C ALA A 896 26.83 -42.45 39.90
N SER A 897 27.63 -41.46 39.47
CA SER A 897 29.01 -41.27 39.95
C SER A 897 29.10 -40.90 41.43
N ASP A 898 28.20 -40.03 41.93
CA ASP A 898 28.10 -39.69 43.36
C ASP A 898 27.76 -40.93 44.21
N GLN A 899 26.81 -41.77 43.76
CA GLN A 899 26.47 -43.04 44.43
C GLN A 899 27.64 -44.05 44.44
N LEU A 900 28.43 -44.10 43.37
CA LEU A 900 29.61 -44.97 43.31
C LEU A 900 30.74 -44.49 44.23
N SER A 901 30.95 -43.17 44.33
CA SER A 901 31.98 -42.60 45.21
C SER A 901 31.74 -42.90 46.69
N ARG A 902 30.48 -42.79 47.14
CA ARG A 902 30.07 -43.08 48.53
C ARG A 902 30.11 -44.55 48.90
N SER A 903 29.81 -45.45 47.95
CA SER A 903 29.93 -46.90 48.19
C SER A 903 31.38 -47.37 48.35
N ASN A 904 32.35 -46.65 47.74
CA ASN A 904 33.77 -46.89 47.92
C ASN A 904 34.35 -46.30 49.22
N GLU A 905 33.80 -45.19 49.74
CA GLU A 905 34.21 -44.64 51.06
C GLU A 905 33.70 -45.48 52.26
N GLY A 906 32.65 -46.28 52.06
CA GLY A 906 32.10 -47.18 53.09
C GLY A 906 32.86 -48.49 53.33
N ALA A 907 33.95 -48.76 52.59
CA ALA A 907 34.70 -50.01 52.64
C ALA A 907 36.12 -49.84 53.24
N GLY A 908 36.20 -49.41 54.52
CA GLY A 908 37.39 -49.46 55.39
C GLY A 908 37.17 -50.42 56.58
N PRO A 909 38.22 -51.02 57.17
CA PRO A 909 38.17 -52.39 57.70
C PRO A 909 37.28 -52.57 58.93
N ARG A 910 36.48 -53.65 58.93
CA ARG A 910 35.81 -54.19 60.12
C ARG A 910 36.85 -54.62 61.16
N GLU A 911 37.03 -53.80 62.20
CA GLU A 911 37.64 -54.27 63.45
C GLU A 911 36.73 -55.28 64.13
N ARG A 912 37.36 -56.40 64.50
CA ARG A 912 36.75 -57.57 65.11
C ARG A 912 37.00 -57.46 66.61
N THR A 913 35.99 -57.15 67.42
CA THR A 913 36.01 -57.49 68.85
C THR A 913 34.63 -57.94 69.30
N LYS A 914 34.62 -59.18 69.80
CA LYS A 914 33.59 -59.85 70.60
C LYS A 914 33.27 -58.99 71.84
N GLU A 915 32.19 -59.15 72.62
CA GLU A 915 31.68 -60.39 73.21
C GLU A 915 30.46 -60.11 74.11
N PHE A 916 29.73 -61.19 74.40
CA PHE A 916 28.85 -61.49 75.55
C PHE A 916 27.40 -60.97 75.68
N SER A 917 26.53 -62.01 75.75
CA SER A 917 25.23 -62.20 76.42
C SER A 917 24.03 -61.38 76.00
#